data_AF-A0A2J6QJE4-F1
#
_entry.id   AF-A0A2J6QJE4-F1
#
_cell.length_a   1.000
_cell.length_b   1.000
_cell.length_c   1.000
_cell.angle_alpha   90.00
_cell.angle_beta   90.00
_cell.angle_gamma   90.00
#
_symmetry.space_group_name_H-M   'P 1'
#
loop_
_entity.id
_entity.type
_entity.pdbx_description
1 polymer ?
#
loop_
_entity_poly.entity_id
_entity_poly.type
_entity_poly.pdbx_seq_one_letter_code
_entity_poly.pdbx_strand_id
1 'polypeptide(L)'
;MASFKAALLLVAALSLNSILAYDGTTCCELAKSEGAFISPAPAFENQTCGQSYSTSLNAALPLYVNYTFCSSKCRGMGLSKFKEPSEWAAPLVQFILPSVIFSMTIPRRKKIEFDYVFDQRIKITKKKRWFWINEFAQLARSMFYFSIILFPVFIDTIVWIAVIVIGAGNMLTGGLYEAFLDYRIVRYVETRNRSGRDNLDVAELEMKRELLVTIAAGNLKLDEDKGAPQAMILNSLTIPGVGDPSDGSEKSRSRLLNLLGSQSSFGSAVGSPVLFYLGSFVYTILDLQTNPSSQDAAISLGFGIEWMIIVHVAIVSGCLLASNNPSTSSGIVGSDHEALEESRKHYLPRISSDWATLRPPQGPEETSDRRSRQWIVHKILGWSDAYDTKFQPVSLWSRGSNKRLWIEKSKAWANDADFRKLMKINGWGWAFKVFFPALMLIAIPPATGGVVAYFTPPRGLGCRSLSFIVYASCQLAVTIIATVRCAVDDGEKDDKRKSIAQKLFTGMGFKIISAPFWFGSFISAIGGTTMQITGVFRNCICYSDARTWYNINNINPAVDLASDTLDARNSSHFWIKMGSTATVFMALNCYIGWWYQRLIRHRFTDAVKAMYVLPEVVTLPGGNARPAPDDANENAPLLNGDSVSEEDARPPQPEGASNLEEQTNEALLVAGAGGHPPASATSDDSRGDEIELLPHPARGGAIVDS
;
A
#
# COMPACT_ATOMS: atom_id res chain seq x y z
N MET A 1 -14.63 -17.32 15.84
CA MET A 1 -15.77 -16.95 16.72
C MET A 1 -15.34 -16.59 18.14
N ALA A 2 -14.46 -17.33 18.82
CA ALA A 2 -13.99 -16.97 20.17
C ALA A 2 -13.30 -15.59 20.22
N SER A 3 -12.43 -15.28 19.26
CA SER A 3 -11.75 -13.96 19.18
C SER A 3 -12.70 -12.80 18.84
N PHE A 4 -13.76 -13.06 18.06
CA PHE A 4 -14.78 -12.05 17.73
C PHE A 4 -15.71 -11.78 18.92
N LYS A 5 -16.13 -12.83 19.65
CA LYS A 5 -16.87 -12.67 20.90
C LYS A 5 -16.03 -11.96 21.95
N ALA A 6 -14.72 -12.22 22.03
CA ALA A 6 -13.81 -11.50 22.93
C ALA A 6 -13.68 -10.02 22.54
N ALA A 7 -13.55 -9.69 21.26
CA ALA A 7 -13.50 -8.30 20.79
C ALA A 7 -14.84 -7.57 21.02
N LEU A 8 -15.97 -8.21 20.73
CA LEU A 8 -17.30 -7.64 20.96
C LEU A 8 -17.62 -7.50 22.45
N LEU A 9 -17.17 -8.45 23.29
CA LEU A 9 -17.22 -8.34 24.75
C LEU A 9 -16.28 -7.26 25.28
N LEU A 10 -15.12 -7.04 24.64
CA LEU A 10 -14.22 -5.94 25.00
C LEU A 10 -14.87 -4.59 24.67
N VAL A 11 -15.46 -4.46 23.48
CA VAL A 11 -16.19 -3.24 23.06
C VAL A 11 -17.43 -3.03 23.93
N ALA A 12 -18.18 -4.09 24.22
CA ALA A 12 -19.35 -4.03 25.10
C ALA A 12 -18.96 -3.72 26.56
N ALA A 13 -17.89 -4.31 27.08
CA ALA A 13 -17.35 -4.01 28.41
C ALA A 13 -16.77 -2.59 28.50
N LEU A 14 -16.19 -2.08 27.42
CA LEU A 14 -15.77 -0.68 27.30
C LEU A 14 -16.99 0.25 27.28
N SER A 15 -18.10 -0.13 26.63
CA SER A 15 -19.33 0.67 26.61
C SER A 15 -20.11 0.68 27.94
N LEU A 16 -19.99 -0.36 28.77
CA LEU A 16 -20.65 -0.44 30.08
C LEU A 16 -19.95 0.41 31.18
N ASN A 17 -18.71 0.84 30.97
CA ASN A 17 -17.96 1.70 31.90
C ASN A 17 -18.16 3.20 31.67
N SER A 18 -19.17 3.61 30.89
CA SER A 18 -19.47 5.00 30.53
C SER A 18 -19.86 5.91 31.72
N ILE A 19 -19.84 5.43 32.96
CA ILE A 19 -20.33 6.15 34.14
C ILE A 19 -19.29 7.12 34.72
N LEU A 20 -18.00 7.01 34.35
CA LEU A 20 -16.97 8.01 34.71
C LEU A 20 -16.10 8.34 33.48
N ALA A 21 -16.51 9.35 32.72
CA ALA A 21 -15.70 9.94 31.66
C ALA A 21 -14.79 11.02 32.25
N TYR A 22 -13.49 10.96 31.96
CA TYR A 22 -12.55 12.00 32.36
C TYR A 22 -12.78 13.24 31.47
N ASP A 23 -13.03 14.40 32.08
CA ASP A 23 -13.05 15.67 31.37
C ASP A 23 -11.99 16.57 32.00
N GLY A 24 -10.97 16.93 31.20
CA GLY A 24 -9.86 17.78 31.66
C GLY A 24 -10.34 19.12 32.20
N THR A 25 -11.37 19.71 31.60
CA THR A 25 -11.92 21.01 32.04
C THR A 25 -12.60 20.87 33.39
N THR A 26 -13.47 19.87 33.53
CA THR A 26 -14.16 19.57 34.80
C THR A 26 -13.16 19.22 35.91
N CYS A 27 -12.10 18.47 35.58
CA CYS A 27 -11.03 18.12 36.52
C CYS A 27 -10.24 19.36 36.96
N CYS A 28 -9.93 20.26 36.02
CA CYS A 28 -9.25 21.52 36.30
C CYS A 28 -10.09 22.44 37.21
N GLU A 29 -11.38 22.61 36.92
CA GLU A 29 -12.28 23.41 37.75
C GLU A 29 -12.46 22.80 39.15
N LEU A 30 -12.54 21.47 39.25
CA LEU A 30 -12.56 20.78 40.53
C LEU A 30 -11.27 21.05 41.33
N ALA A 31 -10.11 20.93 40.70
CA ALA A 31 -8.82 21.25 41.34
C ALA A 31 -8.73 22.70 41.80
N LYS A 32 -9.26 23.65 41.00
CA LYS A 32 -9.34 25.06 41.32
C LYS A 32 -10.22 25.30 42.55
N SER A 33 -11.41 24.69 42.59
CA SER A 33 -12.33 24.81 43.72
C SER A 33 -11.80 24.20 45.03
N GLU A 34 -11.03 23.12 44.95
CA GLU A 34 -10.41 22.46 46.12
C GLU A 34 -9.05 23.06 46.50
N GLY A 35 -8.51 24.03 45.73
CA GLY A 35 -7.18 24.60 45.97
C GLY A 35 -6.06 23.57 45.85
N ALA A 36 -6.22 22.59 44.96
CA ALA A 36 -5.36 21.40 44.88
C ALA A 36 -4.10 21.57 44.00
N PHE A 37 -3.85 22.78 43.47
CA PHE A 37 -2.69 23.06 42.64
C PHE A 37 -1.38 23.06 43.44
N ILE A 38 -0.32 22.51 42.85
CA ILE A 38 1.01 22.42 43.47
C ILE A 38 1.63 23.83 43.53
N SER A 39 2.19 24.20 44.68
CA SER A 39 2.82 25.52 44.89
C SER A 39 4.17 25.66 44.17
N PRO A 40 4.50 26.85 43.63
CA PRO A 40 3.69 28.06 43.61
C PRO A 40 2.60 28.02 42.52
N ALA A 41 1.34 28.09 42.94
CA ALA A 41 0.22 28.17 42.02
C ALA A 41 -0.01 29.64 41.61
N PRO A 42 -0.45 29.93 40.37
CA PRO A 42 -0.90 31.26 39.98
C PRO A 42 -1.98 31.81 40.91
N ALA A 43 -2.11 33.15 40.98
CA ALA A 43 -3.23 33.79 41.66
C ALA A 43 -4.57 33.24 41.14
N PHE A 44 -5.57 33.13 42.01
CA PHE A 44 -6.86 32.49 41.69
C PHE A 44 -7.54 33.05 40.43
N GLU A 45 -7.41 34.35 40.20
CA GLU A 45 -7.94 35.06 39.01
C GLU A 45 -7.26 34.63 37.70
N ASN A 46 -6.03 34.14 37.76
CA ASN A 46 -5.24 33.71 36.61
C ASN A 46 -5.27 32.18 36.39
N GLN A 47 -6.06 31.44 37.17
CA GLN A 47 -6.24 30.00 37.02
C GLN A 47 -7.34 29.72 36.00
N THR A 48 -7.00 29.68 34.72
CA THR A 48 -7.95 29.45 33.62
C THR A 48 -8.01 27.98 33.23
N CYS A 49 -9.21 27.40 33.21
CA CYS A 49 -9.47 26.04 32.77
C CYS A 49 -10.23 26.04 31.43
N GLY A 50 -9.93 25.10 30.54
CA GLY A 50 -10.67 24.94 29.27
C GLY A 50 -10.52 26.10 28.27
N GLN A 51 -9.49 26.94 28.41
CA GLN A 51 -9.19 28.00 27.46
C GLN A 51 -8.98 27.43 26.05
N SER A 52 -9.67 28.01 25.08
CA SER A 52 -9.46 27.78 23.65
C SER A 52 -8.50 28.83 23.09
N TYR A 53 -7.69 28.44 22.11
CA TYR A 53 -6.75 29.36 21.48
C TYR A 53 -7.46 30.57 20.87
N SER A 54 -6.94 31.75 21.17
CA SER A 54 -7.24 32.99 20.47
C SER A 54 -5.98 33.83 20.37
N THR A 55 -5.77 34.50 19.25
CA THR A 55 -4.64 35.42 19.03
C THR A 55 -4.69 36.62 19.98
N SER A 56 -5.88 37.01 20.45
CA SER A 56 -6.09 38.10 21.40
C SER A 56 -5.85 37.71 22.86
N LEU A 57 -5.83 36.40 23.17
CA LEU A 57 -5.69 35.90 24.53
C LEU A 57 -4.25 35.47 24.80
N ASN A 58 -3.73 35.89 25.95
CA ASN A 58 -2.48 35.37 26.49
C ASN A 58 -2.61 33.86 26.75
N ALA A 59 -1.52 33.13 26.60
CA ALA A 59 -1.50 31.70 26.90
C ALA A 59 -1.83 31.46 28.39
N ALA A 60 -2.57 30.40 28.68
CA ALA A 60 -2.89 30.03 30.05
C ALA A 60 -1.62 29.65 30.82
N LEU A 61 -1.55 30.01 32.10
CA LEU A 61 -0.49 29.54 32.98
C LEU A 61 -0.68 28.04 33.25
N PRO A 62 0.39 27.24 33.32
CA PRO A 62 0.27 25.80 33.59
C PRO A 62 -0.30 25.57 34.99
N LEU A 63 -1.18 24.57 35.11
CA LEU A 63 -1.90 24.26 36.33
C LEU A 63 -1.63 22.81 36.74
N TYR A 64 -0.60 22.63 37.55
CA TYR A 64 -0.15 21.32 37.98
C TYR A 64 -0.90 20.82 39.21
N VAL A 65 -1.40 19.58 39.13
CA VAL A 65 -1.91 18.83 40.28
C VAL A 65 -1.07 17.58 40.52
N ASN A 66 -1.11 17.07 41.75
CA ASN A 66 -0.50 15.78 42.07
C ASN A 66 -1.26 14.63 41.40
N TYR A 67 -0.57 13.59 40.93
CA TYR A 67 -1.20 12.40 40.35
C TYR A 67 -2.22 11.73 41.29
N THR A 68 -1.96 11.71 42.60
CA THR A 68 -2.90 11.19 43.60
C THR A 68 -4.21 11.96 43.63
N PHE A 69 -4.18 13.27 43.42
CA PHE A 69 -5.38 14.08 43.24
C PHE A 69 -6.10 13.71 41.94
N CYS A 70 -5.38 13.76 40.80
CA CYS A 70 -5.97 13.47 39.49
C CYS A 70 -6.61 12.07 39.43
N SER A 71 -5.89 11.04 39.87
CA SER A 71 -6.36 9.64 39.85
C SER A 71 -7.48 9.33 40.85
N SER A 72 -7.63 10.12 41.92
CA SER A 72 -8.70 9.91 42.90
C SER A 72 -9.97 10.69 42.57
N LYS A 73 -9.82 11.96 42.15
CA LYS A 73 -10.93 12.89 41.90
C LYS A 73 -11.39 12.91 40.45
N CYS A 74 -10.48 12.66 39.51
CA CYS A 74 -10.74 12.70 38.07
C CYS A 74 -10.56 11.31 37.45
N ARG A 75 -11.27 10.31 37.99
CA ARG A 75 -11.22 8.94 37.46
C ARG A 75 -11.89 8.85 36.10
N GLY A 76 -11.38 7.97 35.26
CA GLY A 76 -11.99 7.63 33.98
C GLY A 76 -11.06 7.76 32.79
N MET A 77 -11.63 7.52 31.61
CA MET A 77 -11.01 7.74 30.31
C MET A 77 -11.69 8.93 29.65
N GLY A 78 -10.92 9.82 29.03
CA GLY A 78 -11.46 10.99 28.36
C GLY A 78 -11.97 10.64 26.98
N LEU A 79 -13.11 9.95 26.95
CA LEU A 79 -13.72 9.46 25.72
C LEU A 79 -13.92 10.60 24.72
N SER A 80 -13.59 10.34 23.46
CA SER A 80 -13.78 11.32 22.39
C SER A 80 -15.25 11.72 22.29
N LYS A 81 -15.49 13.04 22.24
CA LYS A 81 -16.83 13.62 22.17
C LYS A 81 -17.31 13.52 20.73
N PHE A 82 -18.45 12.85 20.52
CA PHE A 82 -19.04 12.75 19.17
C PHE A 82 -19.31 14.11 18.51
N LYS A 83 -19.59 15.14 19.33
CA LYS A 83 -19.82 16.54 18.91
C LYS A 83 -18.56 17.28 18.45
N GLU A 84 -17.37 16.73 18.67
CA GLU A 84 -16.09 17.34 18.32
C GLU A 84 -15.41 16.47 17.25
N PRO A 85 -15.72 16.67 15.95
CA PRO A 85 -15.22 15.82 14.87
C PRO A 85 -13.69 15.84 14.74
N SER A 86 -13.02 16.89 15.23
CA SER A 86 -11.56 16.97 15.29
C SER A 86 -10.93 15.83 16.09
N GLU A 87 -11.63 15.29 17.09
CA GLU A 87 -11.08 14.26 17.98
C GLU A 87 -11.09 12.86 17.36
N TRP A 88 -12.12 12.54 16.56
CA TRP A 88 -12.35 11.19 16.04
C TRP A 88 -12.43 11.14 14.50
N ALA A 89 -13.11 12.10 13.88
CA ALA A 89 -13.34 12.09 12.43
C ALA A 89 -12.10 12.54 11.66
N ALA A 90 -11.34 13.51 12.18
CA ALA A 90 -10.13 13.98 11.50
C ALA A 90 -9.12 12.84 11.27
N PRO A 91 -8.68 12.06 12.27
CA PRO A 91 -7.79 10.92 12.03
C PRO A 91 -8.35 9.88 11.03
N LEU A 92 -9.65 9.62 11.11
CA LEU A 92 -10.33 8.64 10.25
C LEU A 92 -10.37 9.08 8.78
N VAL A 93 -10.83 10.30 8.53
CA VAL A 93 -11.05 10.82 7.17
C VAL A 93 -9.73 11.26 6.53
N GLN A 94 -8.86 11.92 7.29
CA GLN A 94 -7.61 12.48 6.77
C GLN A 94 -6.55 11.41 6.53
N PHE A 95 -6.47 10.37 7.37
CA PHE A 95 -5.35 9.43 7.31
C PHE A 95 -5.76 7.97 7.11
N ILE A 96 -6.75 7.47 7.84
CA ILE A 96 -7.14 6.05 7.75
C ILE A 96 -7.82 5.76 6.41
N LEU A 97 -8.77 6.59 5.98
CA LEU A 97 -9.51 6.38 4.74
C LEU A 97 -8.58 6.35 3.50
N PRO A 98 -7.66 7.31 3.29
CA PRO A 98 -6.66 7.17 2.23
C PRO A 98 -5.78 5.92 2.37
N SER A 99 -5.40 5.54 3.59
CA SER A 99 -4.61 4.33 3.83
C SER A 99 -5.36 3.05 3.43
N VAL A 100 -6.69 3.02 3.57
CA VAL A 100 -7.53 1.92 3.07
C VAL A 100 -7.40 1.82 1.55
N ILE A 101 -7.41 2.94 0.82
CA ILE A 101 -7.24 2.95 -0.65
C ILE A 101 -5.89 2.33 -1.02
N PHE A 102 -4.80 2.72 -0.35
CA PHE A 102 -3.48 2.13 -0.58
C PHE A 102 -3.45 0.63 -0.27
N SER A 103 -4.14 0.19 0.78
CA SER A 103 -4.18 -1.25 1.14
C SER A 103 -4.73 -2.12 0.02
N MET A 104 -5.62 -1.60 -0.83
CA MET A 104 -6.21 -2.30 -1.97
C MET A 104 -5.23 -2.48 -3.14
N THR A 105 -4.19 -1.66 -3.20
CA THR A 105 -3.13 -1.75 -4.22
C THR A 105 -2.07 -2.79 -3.85
N ILE A 106 -2.01 -3.17 -2.56
CA ILE A 106 -1.07 -4.14 -2.05
C ILE A 106 -1.62 -5.55 -2.34
N PRO A 107 -0.85 -6.41 -3.03
CA PRO A 107 -1.33 -7.71 -3.48
C PRO A 107 -1.60 -8.63 -2.29
N ARG A 108 -2.85 -9.08 -2.18
CA ARG A 108 -3.29 -10.09 -1.24
C ARG A 108 -3.50 -11.44 -1.92
N ARG A 109 -3.24 -12.52 -1.18
CA ARG A 109 -3.43 -13.90 -1.67
C ARG A 109 -4.79 -14.48 -1.27
N LYS A 110 -5.27 -14.11 -0.11
CA LYS A 110 -6.52 -14.61 0.48
C LYS A 110 -7.46 -13.44 0.69
N LYS A 111 -8.75 -13.71 0.51
CA LYS A 111 -9.85 -12.79 0.84
C LYS A 111 -10.94 -13.56 1.58
N ILE A 112 -11.70 -12.87 2.40
CA ILE A 112 -12.94 -13.39 2.97
C ILE A 112 -14.06 -13.10 1.98
N GLU A 113 -14.63 -14.15 1.41
CA GLU A 113 -15.70 -14.07 0.43
C GLU A 113 -16.72 -15.17 0.67
N PHE A 114 -17.99 -14.81 0.53
CA PHE A 114 -19.13 -15.66 0.79
C PHE A 114 -19.94 -15.89 -0.49
N ASP A 115 -19.28 -16.36 -1.57
CA ASP A 115 -19.87 -16.53 -2.91
C ASP A 115 -21.15 -17.37 -2.92
N TYR A 116 -21.28 -18.33 -1.99
CA TYR A 116 -22.46 -19.16 -1.86
C TYR A 116 -23.73 -18.37 -1.52
N VAL A 117 -23.59 -17.14 -0.98
CA VAL A 117 -24.74 -16.26 -0.70
C VAL A 117 -25.33 -15.72 -2.01
N PHE A 118 -24.50 -15.54 -3.05
CA PHE A 118 -24.95 -15.07 -4.36
C PHE A 118 -25.45 -16.20 -5.27
N ASP A 119 -24.96 -17.43 -5.10
CA ASP A 119 -25.36 -18.56 -5.96
C ASP A 119 -26.76 -19.12 -5.63
N GLN A 120 -27.50 -18.48 -4.70
CA GLN A 120 -28.94 -18.69 -4.57
C GLN A 120 -29.72 -18.04 -5.72
N ARG A 121 -29.43 -18.46 -6.95
CA ARG A 121 -30.36 -18.30 -8.07
C ARG A 121 -31.58 -19.15 -7.77
N ILE A 122 -32.58 -18.56 -7.12
CA ILE A 122 -33.92 -19.13 -7.06
C ILE A 122 -34.32 -19.45 -8.50
N LYS A 123 -34.71 -20.69 -8.75
CA LYS A 123 -35.36 -21.07 -10.00
C LYS A 123 -36.69 -20.33 -10.04
N ILE A 124 -36.68 -19.07 -10.48
CA ILE A 124 -37.87 -18.24 -10.60
C ILE A 124 -38.79 -19.00 -11.56
N THR A 125 -39.86 -19.55 -11.01
CA THR A 125 -40.90 -20.21 -11.79
C THR A 125 -41.49 -19.15 -12.71
N LYS A 126 -41.42 -19.37 -14.04
CA LYS A 126 -41.80 -18.44 -15.12
C LYS A 126 -43.31 -18.13 -15.18
N LYS A 127 -43.98 -17.86 -14.05
CA LYS A 127 -45.38 -17.42 -14.05
C LYS A 127 -45.44 -15.95 -14.46
N LYS A 128 -45.84 -15.72 -15.72
CA LYS A 128 -45.92 -14.42 -16.42
C LYS A 128 -46.74 -13.31 -15.73
N ARG A 129 -47.56 -13.61 -14.72
CA ARG A 129 -48.61 -12.69 -14.24
C ARG A 129 -48.11 -11.54 -13.34
N TRP A 130 -46.92 -11.64 -12.74
CA TRP A 130 -46.39 -10.64 -11.81
C TRP A 130 -44.90 -10.33 -12.04
N PHE A 131 -44.52 -10.15 -13.31
CA PHE A 131 -43.12 -9.92 -13.69
C PHE A 131 -42.49 -8.72 -12.93
N TRP A 132 -43.16 -7.58 -12.89
CA TRP A 132 -42.64 -6.36 -12.25
C TRP A 132 -42.43 -6.47 -10.72
N ILE A 133 -43.33 -7.16 -10.00
CA ILE A 133 -43.15 -7.37 -8.56
C ILE A 133 -41.96 -8.30 -8.29
N ASN A 134 -41.73 -9.29 -9.14
CA ASN A 134 -40.58 -10.19 -8.99
C ASN A 134 -39.26 -9.45 -9.20
N GLU A 135 -39.17 -8.52 -10.16
CA GLU A 135 -37.99 -7.68 -10.38
C GLU A 135 -37.72 -6.76 -9.18
N PHE A 136 -38.74 -6.08 -8.66
CA PHE A 136 -38.58 -5.22 -7.48
C PHE A 136 -38.20 -6.01 -6.23
N ALA A 137 -38.82 -7.18 -6.01
CA ALA A 137 -38.47 -8.06 -4.91
C ALA A 137 -37.05 -8.63 -5.05
N GLN A 138 -36.59 -8.89 -6.28
CA GLN A 138 -35.22 -9.31 -6.56
C GLN A 138 -34.23 -8.18 -6.29
N LEU A 139 -34.53 -6.95 -6.71
CA LEU A 139 -33.69 -5.78 -6.43
C LEU A 139 -33.60 -5.52 -4.93
N ALA A 140 -34.73 -5.45 -4.21
CA ALA A 140 -34.74 -5.23 -2.76
C ALA A 140 -33.99 -6.33 -2.01
N ARG A 141 -34.14 -7.59 -2.42
CA ARG A 141 -33.38 -8.72 -1.87
C ARG A 141 -31.89 -8.61 -2.18
N SER A 142 -31.51 -8.19 -3.39
CA SER A 142 -30.11 -7.98 -3.76
C SER A 142 -29.45 -6.87 -2.94
N MET A 143 -30.16 -5.77 -2.67
CA MET A 143 -29.71 -4.70 -1.77
C MET A 143 -29.56 -5.21 -0.33
N PHE A 144 -30.49 -6.02 0.16
CA PHE A 144 -30.40 -6.62 1.50
C PHE A 144 -29.18 -7.55 1.63
N TYR A 145 -28.96 -8.45 0.66
CA TYR A 145 -27.77 -9.31 0.66
C TYR A 145 -26.48 -8.50 0.50
N PHE A 146 -26.48 -7.45 -0.31
CA PHE A 146 -25.34 -6.55 -0.42
C PHE A 146 -24.98 -5.94 0.95
N SER A 147 -25.96 -5.47 1.72
CA SER A 147 -25.73 -4.96 3.08
C SER A 147 -25.16 -6.02 4.03
N ILE A 148 -25.61 -7.28 3.92
CA ILE A 148 -25.04 -8.39 4.71
C ILE A 148 -23.58 -8.66 4.31
N ILE A 149 -23.25 -8.57 3.02
CA ILE A 149 -21.92 -8.89 2.47
C ILE A 149 -20.91 -7.76 2.68
N LEU A 150 -21.41 -6.51 2.75
CA LEU A 150 -20.59 -5.36 3.11
C LEU A 150 -19.86 -5.58 4.45
N PHE A 151 -20.50 -6.28 5.40
CA PHE A 151 -19.91 -6.56 6.70
C PHE A 151 -18.67 -7.49 6.63
N PRO A 152 -18.72 -8.68 6.01
CA PRO A 152 -17.54 -9.46 5.66
C PRO A 152 -16.45 -8.70 4.92
N VAL A 153 -16.81 -7.92 3.90
CA VAL A 153 -15.85 -7.15 3.09
C VAL A 153 -15.14 -6.10 3.95
N PHE A 154 -15.88 -5.46 4.85
CA PHE A 154 -15.33 -4.52 5.82
C PHE A 154 -14.38 -5.21 6.81
N ILE A 155 -14.76 -6.37 7.36
CA ILE A 155 -13.88 -7.17 8.23
C ILE A 155 -12.62 -7.60 7.49
N ASP A 156 -12.76 -8.11 6.26
CA ASP A 156 -11.65 -8.53 5.40
C ASP A 156 -10.66 -7.38 5.17
N THR A 157 -11.19 -6.19 4.91
CA THR A 157 -10.40 -4.97 4.75
C THR A 157 -9.65 -4.61 6.02
N ILE A 158 -10.30 -4.63 7.19
CA ILE A 158 -9.65 -4.37 8.48
C ILE A 158 -8.55 -5.39 8.76
N VAL A 159 -8.84 -6.68 8.56
CA VAL A 159 -7.86 -7.76 8.75
C VAL A 159 -6.68 -7.56 7.80
N TRP A 160 -6.93 -7.19 6.55
CA TRP A 160 -5.87 -6.95 5.58
C TRP A 160 -4.99 -5.76 5.95
N ILE A 161 -5.58 -4.63 6.36
CA ILE A 161 -4.86 -3.46 6.88
C ILE A 161 -4.00 -3.86 8.08
N ALA A 162 -4.55 -4.61 9.03
CA ALA A 162 -3.79 -5.11 10.18
C ALA A 162 -2.61 -5.97 9.74
N VAL A 163 -2.80 -6.89 8.78
CA VAL A 163 -1.72 -7.72 8.21
C VAL A 163 -0.62 -6.87 7.59
N ILE A 164 -0.97 -5.79 6.87
CA ILE A 164 0.00 -4.86 6.28
C ILE A 164 0.79 -4.15 7.39
N VAL A 165 0.12 -3.53 8.35
CA VAL A 165 0.76 -2.75 9.43
C VAL A 165 1.66 -3.62 10.31
N ILE A 166 1.22 -4.84 10.63
CA ILE A 166 2.00 -5.82 11.41
C ILE A 166 3.21 -6.31 10.61
N GLY A 167 3.01 -6.59 9.32
CA GLY A 167 3.98 -7.22 8.43
C GLY A 167 4.79 -6.27 7.56
N ALA A 168 4.71 -4.95 7.78
CA ALA A 168 5.25 -3.94 6.86
C ALA A 168 6.75 -4.11 6.61
N GLY A 169 7.56 -4.31 7.66
CA GLY A 169 8.99 -4.59 7.52
C GLY A 169 9.30 -5.81 6.64
N ASN A 170 8.52 -6.89 6.78
CA ASN A 170 8.64 -8.08 5.93
C ASN A 170 8.28 -7.78 4.48
N MET A 171 7.19 -7.03 4.25
CA MET A 171 6.71 -6.70 2.91
C MET A 171 7.66 -5.77 2.16
N LEU A 172 8.18 -4.74 2.84
CA LEU A 172 9.17 -3.81 2.29
C LEU A 172 10.45 -4.55 1.90
N THR A 173 10.97 -5.40 2.78
CA THR A 173 12.17 -6.22 2.53
C THR A 173 11.95 -7.14 1.32
N GLY A 174 10.82 -7.87 1.28
CA GLY A 174 10.50 -8.80 0.20
C GLY A 174 10.32 -8.12 -1.16
N GLY A 175 9.68 -6.95 -1.18
CA GLY A 175 9.50 -6.14 -2.39
C GLY A 175 10.80 -5.50 -2.88
N LEU A 176 11.59 -4.89 -2.00
CA LEU A 176 12.89 -4.30 -2.38
C LEU A 176 13.87 -5.36 -2.88
N TYR A 177 13.87 -6.55 -2.27
CA TYR A 177 14.67 -7.67 -2.76
C TYR A 177 14.24 -8.08 -4.19
N GLU A 178 12.94 -8.20 -4.44
CA GLU A 178 12.41 -8.48 -5.79
C GLU A 178 12.81 -7.40 -6.81
N ALA A 179 12.62 -6.13 -6.47
CA ALA A 179 13.00 -5.01 -7.33
C ALA A 179 14.49 -5.05 -7.70
N PHE A 180 15.34 -5.35 -6.72
CA PHE A 180 16.78 -5.47 -6.95
C PHE A 180 17.14 -6.65 -7.87
N LEU A 181 16.45 -7.78 -7.75
CA LEU A 181 16.61 -8.91 -8.67
C LEU A 181 16.18 -8.54 -10.09
N ASP A 182 15.05 -7.86 -10.27
CA ASP A 182 14.57 -7.40 -11.58
C ASP A 182 15.60 -6.51 -12.27
N TYR A 183 16.15 -5.54 -11.55
CA TYR A 183 17.20 -4.67 -12.08
C TYR A 183 18.42 -5.45 -12.58
N ARG A 184 18.86 -6.47 -11.83
CA ARG A 184 20.01 -7.31 -12.23
C ARG A 184 19.70 -8.17 -13.44
N ILE A 185 18.50 -8.74 -13.54
CA ILE A 185 18.10 -9.58 -14.67
C ILE A 185 18.05 -8.71 -15.93
N VAL A 186 17.39 -7.55 -15.88
CA VAL A 186 17.30 -6.62 -17.02
C VAL A 186 18.70 -6.20 -17.49
N ARG A 187 19.57 -5.79 -16.56
CA ARG A 187 20.95 -5.39 -16.90
C ARG A 187 21.74 -6.52 -17.56
N TYR A 188 21.54 -7.76 -17.13
CA TYR A 188 22.18 -8.93 -17.74
C TYR A 188 21.70 -9.14 -19.18
N VAL A 189 20.39 -9.12 -19.41
CA VAL A 189 19.79 -9.26 -20.76
C VAL A 189 20.27 -8.14 -21.68
N GLU A 190 20.30 -6.88 -21.21
CA GLU A 190 20.83 -5.73 -21.96
C GLU A 190 22.31 -5.92 -22.35
N THR A 191 23.13 -6.39 -21.42
CA THR A 191 24.57 -6.59 -21.66
C THR A 191 24.79 -7.68 -22.73
N ARG A 192 24.06 -8.79 -22.63
CA ARG A 192 24.09 -9.87 -23.63
C ARG A 192 23.61 -9.41 -25.01
N ASN A 193 22.58 -8.58 -25.08
CA ASN A 193 22.09 -8.01 -26.35
C ASN A 193 23.15 -7.12 -27.05
N ARG A 194 24.07 -6.51 -26.31
CA ARG A 194 25.14 -5.69 -26.89
C ARG A 194 26.31 -6.52 -27.41
N SER A 195 26.63 -7.64 -26.76
CA SER A 195 27.78 -8.46 -27.13
C SER A 195 27.51 -9.43 -28.30
N GLY A 196 26.27 -9.87 -28.49
CA GLY A 196 25.93 -11.00 -29.37
C GLY A 196 25.52 -10.66 -30.81
N ARG A 197 26.09 -9.63 -31.45
CA ARG A 197 25.59 -9.17 -32.76
C ARG A 197 25.91 -10.10 -33.95
N ASP A 198 26.85 -11.04 -33.82
CA ASP A 198 27.38 -11.75 -35.00
C ASP A 198 26.84 -13.18 -35.25
N ASN A 199 26.11 -13.81 -34.33
CA ASN A 199 25.33 -15.04 -34.58
C ASN A 199 24.41 -15.33 -33.37
N LEU A 200 23.11 -15.09 -33.50
CA LEU A 200 22.16 -15.28 -32.40
C LEU A 200 21.84 -16.79 -32.24
N ASP A 201 22.46 -17.43 -31.25
CA ASP A 201 22.13 -18.81 -30.87
C ASP A 201 20.69 -18.89 -30.34
N VAL A 202 19.92 -19.87 -30.82
CA VAL A 202 18.54 -20.13 -30.39
C VAL A 202 18.49 -20.35 -28.87
N ALA A 203 19.50 -21.01 -28.30
CA ALA A 203 19.57 -21.24 -26.86
C ALA A 203 19.72 -19.93 -26.05
N GLU A 204 20.40 -18.92 -26.60
CA GLU A 204 20.54 -17.62 -25.97
C GLU A 204 19.20 -16.84 -25.99
N LEU A 205 18.47 -16.90 -27.10
CA LEU A 205 17.16 -16.26 -27.21
C LEU A 205 16.14 -16.88 -26.23
N GLU A 206 16.10 -18.20 -26.11
CA GLU A 206 15.26 -18.90 -25.13
C GLU A 206 15.59 -18.48 -23.69
N MET A 207 16.89 -18.39 -23.37
CA MET A 207 17.35 -17.95 -22.06
C MET A 207 16.88 -16.53 -21.74
N LYS A 208 17.04 -15.58 -22.68
CA LYS A 208 16.61 -14.19 -22.49
C LYS A 208 15.08 -14.09 -22.32
N ARG A 209 14.32 -14.86 -23.11
CA ARG A 209 12.85 -14.94 -22.97
C ARG A 209 12.45 -15.43 -21.58
N GLU A 210 13.06 -16.50 -21.10
CA GLU A 210 12.77 -17.05 -19.78
C GLU A 210 13.04 -16.05 -18.65
N LEU A 211 14.15 -15.30 -18.75
CA LEU A 211 14.49 -14.26 -17.79
C LEU A 211 13.48 -13.10 -17.78
N LEU A 212 12.98 -12.69 -18.95
CA LEU A 212 11.96 -11.64 -19.03
C LEU A 212 10.59 -12.11 -18.51
N VAL A 213 10.24 -13.37 -18.73
CA VAL A 213 9.06 -14.00 -18.07
C VAL A 213 9.25 -14.01 -16.56
N THR A 214 10.45 -14.31 -16.09
CA THR A 214 10.77 -14.33 -14.65
C THR A 214 10.60 -12.95 -14.03
N ILE A 215 10.94 -11.87 -14.74
CA ILE A 215 10.67 -10.50 -14.27
C ILE A 215 9.15 -10.25 -14.19
N ALA A 216 8.41 -10.54 -15.25
CA ALA A 216 6.99 -10.20 -15.37
C ALA A 216 6.03 -11.09 -14.55
N ALA A 217 6.42 -12.33 -14.25
CA ALA A 217 5.57 -13.35 -13.62
C ALA A 217 6.25 -14.07 -12.42
N GLY A 218 7.47 -13.69 -12.04
CA GLY A 218 8.22 -14.33 -10.95
C GLY A 218 7.64 -14.14 -9.54
N ASN A 219 6.52 -13.45 -9.41
CA ASN A 219 5.72 -13.38 -8.19
C ASN A 219 4.67 -14.51 -8.10
N LEU A 220 4.48 -15.33 -9.14
CA LEU A 220 3.56 -16.45 -9.10
C LEU A 220 4.18 -17.63 -8.34
N LYS A 221 3.35 -18.35 -7.57
CA LYS A 221 3.78 -19.49 -6.77
C LYS A 221 4.24 -20.64 -7.66
N LEU A 222 5.49 -21.10 -7.48
CA LEU A 222 6.01 -22.33 -8.09
C LEU A 222 5.45 -23.57 -7.41
N ASP A 223 4.19 -23.89 -7.69
CA ASP A 223 3.54 -25.10 -7.22
C ASP A 223 3.51 -26.11 -8.37
N GLU A 224 4.31 -27.19 -8.26
CA GLU A 224 4.46 -28.20 -9.31
C GLU A 224 3.11 -28.91 -9.56
N ASP A 225 2.36 -29.19 -8.49
CA ASP A 225 1.03 -29.78 -8.54
C ASP A 225 0.00 -28.90 -9.27
N LYS A 226 0.24 -27.58 -9.33
CA LYS A 226 -0.64 -26.62 -10.00
C LYS A 226 -0.12 -26.20 -11.37
N GLY A 227 0.75 -27.01 -11.97
CA GLY A 227 1.09 -26.92 -13.39
C GLY A 227 2.32 -26.09 -13.74
N ALA A 228 3.25 -25.83 -12.81
CA ALA A 228 4.54 -25.22 -13.12
C ALA A 228 4.42 -23.91 -13.97
N PRO A 229 3.96 -22.79 -13.37
CA PRO A 229 3.62 -21.57 -14.11
C PRO A 229 4.74 -21.06 -15.02
N GLN A 230 6.00 -21.21 -14.61
CA GLN A 230 7.17 -20.86 -15.41
C GLN A 230 7.19 -21.57 -16.75
N ALA A 231 7.02 -22.88 -16.76
CA ALA A 231 7.00 -23.68 -17.98
C ALA A 231 5.74 -23.39 -18.83
N MET A 232 4.57 -23.27 -18.19
CA MET A 232 3.32 -22.98 -18.92
C MET A 232 3.33 -21.63 -19.63
N ILE A 233 3.74 -20.57 -18.94
CA ILE A 233 3.83 -19.22 -19.53
C ILE A 233 4.94 -19.19 -20.57
N LEU A 234 6.08 -19.82 -20.31
CA LEU A 234 7.14 -19.89 -21.30
C LEU A 234 6.67 -20.62 -22.56
N ASN A 235 6.02 -21.76 -22.42
CA ASN A 235 5.50 -22.55 -23.53
C ASN A 235 4.44 -21.80 -24.32
N SER A 236 3.57 -21.02 -23.68
CA SER A 236 2.58 -20.22 -24.40
C SER A 236 3.22 -19.04 -25.16
N LEU A 237 4.38 -18.55 -24.76
CA LEU A 237 5.10 -17.54 -25.54
C LEU A 237 5.76 -18.11 -26.79
N THR A 238 6.17 -19.38 -26.76
CA THR A 238 6.51 -20.15 -27.97
C THR A 238 5.24 -20.64 -28.63
N ILE A 239 4.73 -19.92 -29.62
CA ILE A 239 3.94 -20.61 -30.63
C ILE A 239 4.98 -21.19 -31.59
N PRO A 240 5.26 -22.51 -31.59
CA PRO A 240 6.01 -23.10 -32.68
C PRO A 240 5.23 -22.77 -33.95
N GLY A 241 5.84 -21.97 -34.82
CA GLY A 241 5.26 -21.64 -36.10
C GLY A 241 5.04 -22.94 -36.87
N VAL A 242 3.79 -23.35 -36.99
CA VAL A 242 3.35 -24.07 -38.17
C VAL A 242 3.21 -22.98 -39.25
N GLY A 243 4.34 -22.41 -39.71
CA GLY A 243 4.38 -21.19 -40.53
C GLY A 243 5.68 -20.37 -40.40
N ASP A 244 5.65 -19.13 -40.89
CA ASP A 244 6.79 -18.20 -40.96
C ASP A 244 7.37 -17.89 -39.54
N PRO A 245 8.68 -18.13 -39.30
CA PRO A 245 9.35 -17.82 -38.03
C PRO A 245 9.17 -16.37 -37.56
N SER A 246 8.96 -15.43 -38.48
CA SER A 246 8.78 -14.00 -38.17
C SER A 246 7.55 -13.75 -37.28
N ASP A 247 6.42 -14.40 -37.57
CA ASP A 247 5.13 -14.24 -36.88
C ASP A 247 5.16 -14.73 -35.43
N GLY A 248 5.86 -15.84 -35.15
CA GLY A 248 6.02 -16.35 -33.78
C GLY A 248 6.78 -15.39 -32.88
N SER A 249 7.79 -14.71 -33.44
CA SER A 249 8.64 -13.77 -32.72
C SER A 249 7.88 -12.50 -32.31
N GLU A 250 7.06 -11.96 -33.22
CA GLU A 250 6.23 -10.79 -32.98
C GLU A 250 5.11 -11.08 -31.97
N LYS A 251 4.49 -12.25 -32.04
CA LYS A 251 3.49 -12.69 -31.06
C LYS A 251 4.08 -12.83 -29.66
N SER A 252 5.27 -13.40 -29.53
CA SER A 252 5.96 -13.50 -28.22
C SER A 252 6.29 -12.11 -27.66
N ARG A 253 6.80 -11.20 -28.51
CA ARG A 253 7.04 -9.80 -28.15
C ARG A 253 5.77 -9.13 -27.63
N SER A 254 4.68 -9.22 -28.38
CA SER A 254 3.38 -8.64 -28.03
C SER A 254 2.87 -9.20 -26.70
N ARG A 255 2.92 -10.52 -26.49
CA ARG A 255 2.50 -11.17 -25.24
C ARG A 255 3.32 -10.72 -24.02
N LEU A 256 4.65 -10.57 -24.15
CA LEU A 256 5.50 -10.06 -23.07
C LEU A 256 5.19 -8.59 -22.74
N LEU A 257 4.99 -7.76 -23.77
CA LEU A 257 4.60 -6.36 -23.58
C LEU A 257 3.19 -6.25 -22.98
N ASN A 258 2.27 -7.16 -23.33
CA ASN A 258 0.93 -7.22 -22.74
C ASN A 258 0.96 -7.68 -21.27
N LEU A 259 1.85 -8.60 -20.89
CA LEU A 259 2.08 -8.96 -19.47
C LEU A 259 2.53 -7.76 -18.63
N LEU A 260 3.38 -6.91 -19.21
CA LEU A 260 3.83 -5.69 -18.56
C LEU A 260 2.74 -4.61 -18.56
N GLY A 261 2.07 -4.44 -19.71
CA GLY A 261 1.07 -3.41 -19.96
C GLY A 261 -0.24 -3.62 -19.20
N SER A 262 -0.56 -4.85 -18.80
CA SER A 262 -1.76 -5.13 -17.99
C SER A 262 -1.67 -4.63 -16.55
N GLN A 263 -0.48 -4.22 -16.10
CA GLN A 263 -0.28 -3.68 -14.77
C GLN A 263 -0.77 -2.24 -14.71
N SER A 264 -1.44 -1.90 -13.60
CA SER A 264 -1.76 -0.51 -13.30
C SER A 264 -0.51 0.37 -13.36
N SER A 265 -0.65 1.57 -13.91
CA SER A 265 0.41 2.56 -13.87
C SER A 265 0.69 2.96 -12.42
N PHE A 266 1.93 3.28 -12.07
CA PHE A 266 2.24 3.80 -10.73
C PHE A 266 1.46 5.08 -10.42
N GLY A 267 1.26 5.94 -11.42
CA GLY A 267 0.51 7.18 -11.27
C GLY A 267 -0.93 6.95 -10.80
N SER A 268 -1.65 6.00 -11.41
CA SER A 268 -3.03 5.68 -11.03
C SER A 268 -3.13 4.86 -9.75
N ALA A 269 -2.22 3.89 -9.55
CA ALA A 269 -2.26 3.02 -8.38
C ALA A 269 -1.78 3.70 -7.10
N VAL A 270 -0.75 4.54 -7.18
CA VAL A 270 -0.06 5.10 -6.00
C VAL A 270 -0.03 6.63 -6.07
N GLY A 271 0.37 7.21 -7.20
CA GLY A 271 0.60 8.65 -7.32
C GLY A 271 -0.62 9.51 -6.97
N SER A 272 -1.77 9.23 -7.58
CA SER A 272 -3.01 9.97 -7.34
C SER A 272 -3.48 9.87 -5.87
N PRO A 273 -3.61 8.67 -5.27
CA PRO A 273 -3.89 8.56 -3.84
C PRO A 273 -2.89 9.29 -2.93
N VAL A 274 -1.59 9.36 -3.30
CA VAL A 274 -0.59 10.09 -2.51
C VAL A 274 -0.88 11.58 -2.51
N LEU A 275 -1.36 12.17 -3.60
CA LEU A 275 -1.71 13.60 -3.62
C LEU A 275 -2.83 13.93 -2.62
N PHE A 276 -3.86 13.08 -2.53
CA PHE A 276 -4.92 13.25 -1.52
C PHE A 276 -4.36 13.14 -0.10
N TYR A 277 -3.47 12.17 0.14
CA TYR A 277 -2.83 11.99 1.43
C TYR A 277 -1.97 13.20 1.82
N LEU A 278 -1.14 13.71 0.90
CA LEU A 278 -0.35 14.93 1.10
C LEU A 278 -1.23 16.15 1.36
N GLY A 279 -2.38 16.26 0.68
CA GLY A 279 -3.36 17.32 0.93
C GLY A 279 -3.86 17.32 2.38
N SER A 280 -4.11 16.13 2.96
CA SER A 280 -4.48 16.01 4.38
C SER A 280 -3.37 16.49 5.31
N PHE A 281 -2.10 16.17 5.03
CA PHE A 281 -0.97 16.71 5.81
C PHE A 281 -0.87 18.23 5.73
N VAL A 282 -0.97 18.80 4.52
CA VAL A 282 -0.93 20.25 4.33
C VAL A 282 -2.08 20.91 5.10
N TYR A 283 -3.29 20.37 5.02
CA TYR A 283 -4.44 20.86 5.77
C TYR A 283 -4.18 20.85 7.28
N THR A 284 -3.70 19.74 7.85
CA THR A 284 -3.41 19.66 9.29
C THR A 284 -2.28 20.62 9.71
N ILE A 285 -1.28 20.84 8.85
CA ILE A 285 -0.20 21.81 9.11
C ILE A 285 -0.76 23.24 9.14
N LEU A 286 -1.63 23.60 8.20
CA LEU A 286 -2.29 24.91 8.18
C LEU A 286 -3.20 25.08 9.40
N ASP A 287 -3.94 24.04 9.78
CA ASP A 287 -4.76 24.03 11.00
C ASP A 287 -3.90 24.31 12.25
N LEU A 288 -2.74 23.66 12.35
CA LEU A 288 -1.76 23.91 13.43
C LEU A 288 -1.14 25.31 13.38
N GLN A 289 -1.01 25.94 12.21
CA GLN A 289 -0.58 27.34 12.12
C GLN A 289 -1.67 28.29 12.62
N THR A 290 -2.94 27.99 12.32
CA THR A 290 -4.07 28.79 12.79
C THR A 290 -4.40 28.57 14.26
N ASN A 291 -4.17 27.37 14.78
CA ASN A 291 -4.41 26.96 16.16
C ASN A 291 -3.19 26.21 16.72
N PRO A 292 -2.11 26.92 17.09
CA PRO A 292 -0.87 26.32 17.56
C PRO A 292 -1.00 25.61 18.92
N SER A 293 -2.12 25.75 19.65
CA SER A 293 -2.32 25.00 20.89
C SER A 293 -3.11 23.70 20.70
N SER A 294 -3.55 23.37 19.48
CA SER A 294 -4.39 22.21 19.20
C SER A 294 -3.61 20.89 19.33
N GLN A 295 -3.68 20.28 20.51
CA GLN A 295 -3.08 18.97 20.75
C GLN A 295 -3.73 17.87 19.89
N ASP A 296 -5.02 17.97 19.60
CA ASP A 296 -5.73 16.97 18.81
C ASP A 296 -5.27 16.96 17.35
N ALA A 297 -5.05 18.15 16.76
CA ALA A 297 -4.46 18.26 15.43
C ALA A 297 -3.02 17.73 15.40
N ALA A 298 -2.22 18.02 16.43
CA ALA A 298 -0.85 17.52 16.55
C ALA A 298 -0.79 15.99 16.66
N ILE A 299 -1.66 15.40 17.47
CA ILE A 299 -1.69 13.95 17.63
C ILE A 299 -2.31 13.27 16.41
N SER A 300 -3.36 13.84 15.81
CA SER A 300 -3.89 13.39 14.51
C SER A 300 -2.78 13.35 13.46
N LEU A 301 -1.97 14.41 13.37
CA LEU A 301 -0.78 14.46 12.53
C LEU A 301 0.21 13.34 12.88
N GLY A 302 0.53 13.12 14.15
CA GLY A 302 1.42 12.05 14.61
C GLY A 302 0.96 10.65 14.19
N PHE A 303 -0.33 10.34 14.34
CA PHE A 303 -0.89 9.08 13.84
C PHE A 303 -0.94 9.02 12.32
N GLY A 304 -1.27 10.12 11.64
CA GLY A 304 -1.15 10.22 10.19
C GLY A 304 0.24 9.86 9.71
N ILE A 305 1.27 10.35 10.40
CA ILE A 305 2.66 10.00 10.12
C ILE A 305 2.91 8.49 10.30
N GLU A 306 2.45 7.85 11.37
CA GLU A 306 2.61 6.39 11.53
C GLU A 306 1.92 5.60 10.41
N TRP A 307 0.71 6.00 10.01
CA TRP A 307 -0.06 5.33 8.96
C TRP A 307 0.56 5.48 7.55
N MET A 308 1.52 6.39 7.36
CA MET A 308 2.36 6.49 6.14
C MET A 308 3.02 5.17 5.75
N ILE A 309 3.20 4.24 6.70
CA ILE A 309 3.82 2.94 6.44
C ILE A 309 3.03 2.12 5.42
N ILE A 310 1.69 2.18 5.44
CA ILE A 310 0.87 1.50 4.43
C ILE A 310 1.16 2.09 3.04
N VAL A 311 1.33 3.41 2.96
CA VAL A 311 1.68 4.11 1.73
C VAL A 311 3.05 3.68 1.23
N HIS A 312 4.06 3.56 2.11
CA HIS A 312 5.39 3.07 1.72
C HIS A 312 5.36 1.63 1.19
N VAL A 313 4.57 0.75 1.81
CA VAL A 313 4.39 -0.62 1.30
C VAL A 313 3.72 -0.60 -0.07
N ALA A 314 2.73 0.27 -0.28
CA ALA A 314 2.08 0.46 -1.59
C ALA A 314 3.03 1.03 -2.65
N ILE A 315 3.89 2.00 -2.29
CA ILE A 315 4.94 2.54 -3.17
C ILE A 315 5.88 1.41 -3.62
N VAL A 316 6.42 0.62 -2.69
CA VAL A 316 7.31 -0.50 -3.03
C VAL A 316 6.59 -1.53 -3.89
N SER A 317 5.34 -1.88 -3.56
CA SER A 317 4.51 -2.78 -4.35
C SER A 317 4.30 -2.28 -5.79
N GLY A 318 4.03 -0.98 -5.96
CA GLY A 318 3.83 -0.33 -7.26
C GLY A 318 5.11 -0.22 -8.10
N CYS A 319 6.29 -0.27 -7.48
CA CYS A 319 7.57 -0.26 -8.19
C CYS A 319 7.91 -1.57 -8.89
N LEU A 320 7.24 -2.67 -8.53
CA LEU A 320 7.54 -4.01 -9.02
C LEU A 320 7.05 -4.21 -10.46
N LEU A 321 7.82 -4.98 -11.23
CA LEU A 321 7.48 -5.34 -12.61
C LEU A 321 6.67 -6.63 -12.73
N ALA A 322 6.43 -7.36 -11.66
CA ALA A 322 5.64 -8.58 -11.71
C ALA A 322 4.15 -8.26 -11.60
N SER A 323 3.32 -8.88 -12.45
CA SER A 323 1.87 -8.59 -12.44
C SER A 323 1.22 -9.04 -11.14
N ASN A 324 0.60 -8.10 -10.42
CA ASN A 324 -0.15 -8.42 -9.20
C ASN A 324 -1.42 -9.23 -9.49
N ASN A 325 -1.88 -9.24 -10.74
CA ASN A 325 -3.06 -9.96 -11.19
C ASN A 325 -2.67 -11.22 -12.00
N PRO A 326 -2.78 -12.44 -11.42
CA PRO A 326 -2.46 -13.68 -12.12
C PRO A 326 -3.37 -13.95 -13.34
N SER A 327 -4.54 -13.30 -13.43
CA SER A 327 -5.48 -13.48 -14.54
C SER A 327 -4.90 -13.10 -15.90
N THR A 328 -3.97 -12.13 -15.96
CA THR A 328 -3.27 -11.82 -17.22
C THR A 328 -2.44 -13.02 -17.68
N SER A 329 -1.65 -13.62 -16.78
CA SER A 329 -0.84 -14.79 -17.10
C SER A 329 -1.72 -15.99 -17.48
N SER A 330 -2.84 -16.18 -16.80
CA SER A 330 -3.82 -17.23 -17.15
C SER A 330 -4.46 -17.01 -18.52
N GLY A 331 -4.81 -15.77 -18.86
CA GLY A 331 -5.33 -15.43 -20.19
C GLY A 331 -4.33 -15.71 -21.31
N ILE A 332 -3.04 -15.46 -21.08
CA ILE A 332 -1.98 -15.74 -22.07
C ILE A 332 -1.69 -17.22 -22.23
N VAL A 333 -1.75 -17.99 -21.14
CA VAL A 333 -1.63 -19.45 -21.21
C VAL A 333 -2.85 -20.10 -21.88
N GLY A 334 -3.98 -19.39 -21.94
CA GLY A 334 -5.24 -19.95 -22.45
C GLY A 334 -5.82 -20.95 -21.46
N SER A 335 -5.90 -20.57 -20.18
CA SER A 335 -6.44 -21.46 -19.15
C SER A 335 -7.88 -21.88 -19.47
N ASP A 336 -8.15 -23.19 -19.46
CA ASP A 336 -9.49 -23.79 -19.55
C ASP A 336 -10.36 -23.34 -18.38
N HIS A 337 -10.91 -22.14 -18.47
CA HIS A 337 -11.77 -21.57 -17.45
C HIS A 337 -12.98 -22.48 -17.20
N GLU A 338 -13.43 -23.18 -18.24
CA GLU A 338 -14.48 -24.19 -18.20
C GLU A 338 -14.09 -25.41 -17.34
N ALA A 339 -12.87 -25.94 -17.49
CA ALA A 339 -12.42 -27.09 -16.69
C ALA A 339 -12.24 -26.75 -15.20
N LEU A 340 -11.82 -25.51 -14.90
CA LEU A 340 -11.76 -25.01 -13.52
C LEU A 340 -13.16 -24.80 -12.93
N GLU A 341 -14.09 -24.26 -13.72
CA GLU A 341 -15.48 -24.07 -13.30
C GLU A 341 -16.19 -25.42 -13.07
N GLU A 342 -15.94 -26.42 -13.92
CA GLU A 342 -16.46 -27.78 -13.78
C GLU A 342 -15.90 -28.47 -12.54
N SER A 343 -14.59 -28.33 -12.29
CA SER A 343 -13.97 -28.80 -11.04
C SER A 343 -14.63 -28.13 -9.82
N ARG A 344 -14.87 -26.81 -9.87
CA ARG A 344 -15.54 -26.05 -8.79
C ARG A 344 -16.97 -26.56 -8.55
N LYS A 345 -17.74 -26.84 -9.61
CA LYS A 345 -19.08 -27.44 -9.51
C LYS A 345 -19.06 -28.80 -8.81
N HIS A 346 -17.99 -29.57 -8.95
CA HIS A 346 -17.80 -30.82 -8.20
C HIS A 346 -17.40 -30.64 -6.73
N TYR A 347 -16.79 -29.51 -6.35
CA TYR A 347 -16.43 -29.21 -4.95
C TYR A 347 -17.61 -28.73 -4.09
N LEU A 348 -18.66 -28.20 -4.70
CA LEU A 348 -19.91 -27.95 -3.99
C LEU A 348 -20.76 -29.23 -4.09
N PRO A 349 -20.94 -30.00 -2.99
CA PRO A 349 -21.80 -31.16 -3.04
C PRO A 349 -23.20 -30.67 -3.39
N ARG A 350 -23.61 -30.94 -4.63
CA ARG A 350 -24.98 -30.77 -5.09
C ARG A 350 -25.83 -31.62 -4.15
N ILE A 351 -26.48 -31.02 -3.16
CA ILE A 351 -27.41 -31.69 -2.23
C ILE A 351 -28.57 -32.27 -3.06
N SER A 352 -28.28 -33.36 -3.76
CA SER A 352 -29.19 -34.29 -4.38
C SER A 352 -29.29 -35.42 -3.37
N SER A 353 -30.50 -35.87 -3.08
CA SER A 353 -30.80 -36.90 -2.08
C SER A 353 -30.20 -38.29 -2.38
N ASP A 354 -29.41 -38.45 -3.45
CA ASP A 354 -29.03 -39.76 -4.01
C ASP A 354 -27.55 -40.14 -3.78
N TRP A 355 -26.95 -39.70 -2.66
CA TRP A 355 -25.55 -40.01 -2.32
C TRP A 355 -25.30 -41.47 -1.89
N ALA A 356 -26.30 -42.35 -1.92
CA ALA A 356 -26.16 -43.71 -1.39
C ALA A 356 -25.42 -44.69 -2.32
N THR A 357 -25.20 -44.38 -3.61
CA THR A 357 -24.79 -45.42 -4.58
C THR A 357 -23.51 -45.17 -5.37
N LEU A 358 -22.85 -44.01 -5.27
CA LEU A 358 -21.60 -43.76 -6.01
C LEU A 358 -20.41 -43.69 -5.06
N ARG A 359 -19.75 -44.83 -4.84
CA ARG A 359 -18.41 -44.86 -4.22
C ARG A 359 -17.43 -44.16 -5.15
N PRO A 360 -16.72 -43.11 -4.70
CA PRO A 360 -15.64 -42.52 -5.47
C PRO A 360 -14.50 -43.55 -5.67
N PRO A 361 -13.75 -43.48 -6.78
CA PRO A 361 -12.61 -44.35 -7.02
C PRO A 361 -11.59 -44.24 -5.89
N GLN A 362 -11.05 -45.39 -5.44
CA GLN A 362 -10.00 -45.49 -4.44
C GLN A 362 -8.68 -44.91 -4.98
N GLY A 363 -8.56 -43.58 -4.94
CA GLY A 363 -7.27 -42.90 -4.99
C GLY A 363 -6.61 -42.87 -3.60
N PRO A 364 -5.29 -42.64 -3.51
CA PRO A 364 -4.54 -42.69 -2.26
C PRO A 364 -5.18 -41.78 -1.19
N GLU A 365 -5.38 -42.39 -0.01
CA GLU A 365 -6.21 -41.98 1.12
C GLU A 365 -5.84 -40.61 1.73
N GLU A 366 -4.68 -40.05 1.36
CA GLU A 366 -4.11 -38.83 1.94
C GLU A 366 -4.79 -37.53 1.48
N THR A 367 -5.65 -37.57 0.45
CA THR A 367 -6.30 -36.36 -0.09
C THR A 367 -7.65 -36.01 0.54
N SER A 368 -8.27 -36.92 1.30
CA SER A 368 -9.61 -36.71 1.87
C SER A 368 -9.62 -35.70 3.02
N ASP A 369 -8.71 -35.82 3.99
CA ASP A 369 -8.70 -34.94 5.17
C ASP A 369 -8.34 -33.49 4.80
N ARG A 370 -7.38 -33.30 3.90
CA ARG A 370 -7.01 -31.96 3.41
C ARG A 370 -8.15 -31.28 2.67
N ARG A 371 -8.95 -32.03 1.90
CA ARG A 371 -10.10 -31.53 1.15
C ARG A 371 -11.24 -31.13 2.10
N SER A 372 -11.52 -31.96 3.10
CA SER A 372 -12.53 -31.66 4.14
C SER A 372 -12.18 -30.39 4.92
N ARG A 373 -10.93 -30.25 5.37
CA ARG A 373 -10.49 -29.04 6.09
C ARG A 373 -10.59 -27.77 5.24
N GLN A 374 -10.21 -27.83 3.97
CA GLN A 374 -10.33 -26.68 3.07
C GLN A 374 -11.79 -26.27 2.85
N TRP A 375 -12.68 -27.25 2.69
CA TRP A 375 -14.11 -26.99 2.57
C TRP A 375 -14.70 -26.35 3.84
N ILE A 376 -14.35 -26.87 5.03
CA ILE A 376 -14.79 -26.30 6.31
C ILE A 376 -14.27 -24.87 6.48
N VAL A 377 -12.99 -24.61 6.18
CA VAL A 377 -12.39 -23.28 6.27
C VAL A 377 -13.08 -22.30 5.31
N HIS A 378 -13.32 -22.72 4.06
CA HIS A 378 -14.01 -21.87 3.09
C HIS A 378 -15.46 -21.59 3.51
N LYS A 379 -16.21 -22.61 3.93
CA LYS A 379 -17.63 -22.48 4.26
C LYS A 379 -17.88 -21.73 5.58
N ILE A 380 -17.04 -21.94 6.59
CA ILE A 380 -17.24 -21.34 7.93
C ILE A 380 -16.55 -19.99 8.04
N LEU A 381 -15.30 -19.88 7.56
CA LEU A 381 -14.52 -18.65 7.71
C LEU A 381 -14.66 -17.72 6.51
N GLY A 382 -15.16 -18.21 5.37
CA GLY A 382 -15.23 -17.45 4.11
C GLY A 382 -13.87 -17.31 3.41
N TRP A 383 -12.81 -18.02 3.84
CA TRP A 383 -11.48 -17.79 3.27
C TRP A 383 -11.39 -18.42 1.87
N SER A 384 -11.27 -17.59 0.84
CA SER A 384 -11.04 -17.98 -0.55
C SER A 384 -9.69 -17.47 -1.05
N ASP A 385 -9.22 -18.03 -2.17
CA ASP A 385 -8.11 -17.41 -2.90
C ASP A 385 -8.60 -16.09 -3.52
N ALA A 386 -7.75 -15.07 -3.53
CA ALA A 386 -8.14 -13.74 -4.02
C ALA A 386 -8.46 -13.71 -5.52
N TYR A 387 -7.91 -14.68 -6.27
CA TYR A 387 -8.03 -14.77 -7.72
C TYR A 387 -8.56 -16.13 -8.14
N ASP A 388 -9.50 -16.12 -9.08
CA ASP A 388 -10.14 -17.30 -9.66
C ASP A 388 -9.31 -17.90 -10.80
N THR A 389 -8.03 -18.18 -10.53
CA THR A 389 -7.14 -18.75 -11.55
C THR A 389 -6.25 -19.85 -10.99
N LYS A 390 -5.74 -20.70 -11.87
CA LYS A 390 -4.76 -21.74 -11.51
C LYS A 390 -3.50 -21.14 -10.89
N PHE A 391 -3.14 -19.94 -11.35
CA PHE A 391 -1.99 -19.21 -10.86
C PHE A 391 -2.36 -18.39 -9.63
N GLN A 392 -1.47 -18.38 -8.64
CA GLN A 392 -1.68 -17.63 -7.41
C GLN A 392 -0.43 -16.81 -7.12
N PRO A 393 -0.55 -15.50 -6.85
CA PRO A 393 0.59 -14.71 -6.47
C PRO A 393 1.05 -15.11 -5.05
N VAL A 394 2.35 -14.97 -4.82
CA VAL A 394 2.88 -15.00 -3.45
C VAL A 394 2.66 -13.64 -2.79
N SER A 395 2.50 -13.66 -1.48
CA SER A 395 2.41 -12.45 -0.66
C SER A 395 3.69 -11.61 -0.81
N LEU A 396 3.55 -10.29 -0.70
CA LEU A 396 4.65 -9.34 -0.90
C LEU A 396 5.91 -9.67 -0.08
N TRP A 397 5.74 -10.12 1.17
CA TRP A 397 6.87 -10.53 2.04
C TRP A 397 7.68 -11.74 1.52
N SER A 398 7.16 -12.51 0.58
CA SER A 398 7.79 -13.72 0.04
C SER A 398 8.21 -13.57 -1.41
N ARG A 399 7.99 -12.41 -2.04
CA ARG A 399 8.22 -12.25 -3.47
C ARG A 399 9.69 -12.32 -3.85
N GLY A 400 10.57 -11.61 -3.15
CA GLY A 400 12.01 -11.68 -3.43
C GLY A 400 12.55 -13.12 -3.39
N SER A 401 12.26 -13.88 -2.33
CA SER A 401 12.62 -15.31 -2.23
C SER A 401 11.97 -16.16 -3.34
N ASN A 402 10.69 -15.94 -3.65
CA ASN A 402 10.03 -16.68 -4.71
C ASN A 402 10.66 -16.39 -6.08
N LYS A 403 10.91 -15.12 -6.41
CA LYS A 403 11.58 -14.73 -7.66
C LYS A 403 13.00 -15.30 -7.73
N ARG A 404 13.70 -15.37 -6.61
CA ARG A 404 14.99 -16.07 -6.52
C ARG A 404 14.89 -17.55 -6.94
N LEU A 405 13.86 -18.26 -6.48
CA LEU A 405 13.62 -19.65 -6.90
C LEU A 405 13.32 -19.77 -8.40
N TRP A 406 12.60 -18.81 -9.00
CA TRP A 406 12.40 -18.75 -10.45
C TRP A 406 13.73 -18.61 -11.20
N ILE A 407 14.60 -17.71 -10.71
CA ILE A 407 15.94 -17.50 -11.28
C ILE A 407 16.76 -18.78 -11.19
N GLU A 408 16.77 -19.47 -10.05
CA GLU A 408 17.55 -20.70 -9.85
C GLU A 408 17.09 -21.86 -10.73
N LYS A 409 15.80 -21.91 -11.07
CA LYS A 409 15.25 -22.88 -12.02
C LYS A 409 15.50 -22.53 -13.50
N SER A 410 16.00 -21.32 -13.80
CA SER A 410 16.18 -20.88 -15.18
C SER A 410 17.39 -21.51 -15.87
N LYS A 411 17.33 -21.61 -17.21
CA LYS A 411 18.47 -22.06 -18.04
C LYS A 411 19.71 -21.18 -17.85
N ALA A 412 19.50 -19.88 -17.65
CA ALA A 412 20.59 -18.93 -17.39
C ALA A 412 21.38 -19.31 -16.14
N TRP A 413 20.68 -19.72 -15.08
CA TRP A 413 21.32 -20.14 -13.84
C TRP A 413 22.12 -21.43 -14.00
N ALA A 414 21.61 -22.41 -14.76
CA ALA A 414 22.33 -23.66 -15.01
C ALA A 414 23.58 -23.46 -15.89
N ASN A 415 23.43 -22.71 -16.98
CA ASN A 415 24.42 -22.69 -18.05
C ASN A 415 25.46 -21.57 -17.92
N ASP A 416 25.18 -20.49 -17.20
CA ASP A 416 26.05 -19.31 -17.14
C ASP A 416 26.56 -19.03 -15.72
N ALA A 417 27.88 -19.20 -15.53
CA ALA A 417 28.56 -18.93 -14.27
C ALA A 417 28.63 -17.43 -13.91
N ASP A 418 28.74 -16.55 -14.91
CA ASP A 418 28.76 -15.10 -14.73
C ASP A 418 27.38 -14.60 -14.30
N PHE A 419 26.30 -15.17 -14.85
CA PHE A 419 24.95 -14.89 -14.39
C PHE A 419 24.76 -15.27 -12.91
N ARG A 420 25.21 -16.47 -12.50
CA ARG A 420 25.19 -16.88 -11.09
C ARG A 420 25.96 -15.92 -10.20
N LYS A 421 27.16 -15.51 -10.63
CA LYS A 421 28.00 -14.55 -9.91
C LYS A 421 27.34 -13.18 -9.80
N LEU A 422 26.72 -12.69 -10.87
CA LEU A 422 25.97 -11.43 -10.89
C LEU A 422 24.79 -11.45 -9.93
N MET A 423 24.12 -12.59 -9.79
CA MET A 423 22.95 -12.75 -8.94
C MET A 423 23.28 -12.97 -7.45
N LYS A 424 24.53 -13.31 -7.10
CA LYS A 424 24.95 -13.36 -5.69
C LYS A 424 24.94 -11.96 -5.07
N ILE A 425 24.33 -11.82 -3.90
CA ILE A 425 24.29 -10.57 -3.14
C ILE A 425 25.30 -10.70 -2.00
N ASN A 426 26.30 -9.82 -1.99
CA ASN A 426 27.24 -9.73 -0.88
C ASN A 426 26.55 -9.14 0.36
N GLY A 427 27.11 -9.35 1.56
CA GLY A 427 26.54 -8.81 2.80
C GLY A 427 26.31 -7.29 2.75
N TRP A 428 27.23 -6.54 2.13
CA TRP A 428 27.07 -5.11 1.89
C TRP A 428 25.92 -4.76 0.94
N GLY A 429 25.67 -5.60 -0.06
CA GLY A 429 24.52 -5.46 -0.96
C GLY A 429 23.21 -5.65 -0.22
N TRP A 430 23.13 -6.64 0.68
CA TRP A 430 21.97 -6.81 1.57
C TRP A 430 21.76 -5.60 2.48
N ALA A 431 22.84 -5.12 3.11
CA ALA A 431 22.80 -3.98 4.01
C ALA A 431 22.32 -2.70 3.31
N PHE A 432 22.93 -2.32 2.18
CA PHE A 432 22.66 -1.01 1.55
C PHE A 432 21.53 -1.00 0.53
N LYS A 433 21.24 -2.13 -0.14
CA LYS A 433 20.24 -2.16 -1.22
C LYS A 433 18.88 -2.67 -0.79
N VAL A 434 18.81 -3.43 0.30
CA VAL A 434 17.57 -4.00 0.82
C VAL A 434 17.27 -3.49 2.22
N PHE A 435 18.17 -3.76 3.18
CA PHE A 435 17.91 -3.47 4.59
C PHE A 435 17.80 -1.96 4.88
N PHE A 436 18.78 -1.16 4.48
CA PHE A 436 18.79 0.27 4.79
C PHE A 436 17.61 1.02 4.16
N PRO A 437 17.25 0.83 2.87
CA PRO A 437 16.05 1.44 2.31
C PRO A 437 14.77 0.97 3.01
N ALA A 438 14.64 -0.34 3.32
CA ALA A 438 13.49 -0.85 4.07
C ALA A 438 13.41 -0.20 5.47
N LEU A 439 14.54 -0.08 6.15
CA LEU A 439 14.66 0.53 7.46
C LEU A 439 14.27 2.01 7.45
N MET A 440 14.73 2.78 6.46
CA MET A 440 14.37 4.20 6.32
C MET A 440 12.85 4.36 6.10
N LEU A 441 12.25 3.55 5.23
CA LEU A 441 10.81 3.59 4.94
C LEU A 441 9.94 3.21 6.15
N ILE A 442 10.42 2.33 7.03
CA ILE A 442 9.65 1.83 8.17
C ILE A 442 9.90 2.58 9.48
N ALA A 443 11.12 3.03 9.74
CA ALA A 443 11.50 3.60 11.04
C ALA A 443 11.32 5.11 11.10
N ILE A 444 11.55 5.84 10.00
CA ILE A 444 11.43 7.31 9.99
C ILE A 444 10.02 7.75 10.37
N PRO A 445 8.93 7.22 9.78
CA PRO A 445 7.58 7.69 10.11
C PRO A 445 7.24 7.55 11.62
N PRO A 446 7.28 6.37 12.24
CA PRO A 446 6.93 6.26 13.65
C PRO A 446 7.93 6.96 14.57
N ALA A 447 9.20 7.12 14.18
CA ALA A 447 10.12 7.97 14.93
C ALA A 447 9.66 9.44 14.91
N THR A 448 9.32 9.99 13.74
CA THR A 448 8.81 11.37 13.63
C THR A 448 7.46 11.56 14.31
N GLY A 449 6.53 10.61 14.21
CA GLY A 449 5.26 10.61 14.95
C GLY A 449 5.48 10.52 16.47
N GLY A 450 6.44 9.70 16.89
CA GLY A 450 6.88 9.61 18.29
C GLY A 450 7.45 10.92 18.81
N VAL A 451 8.21 11.65 18.00
CA VAL A 451 8.72 12.99 18.34
C VAL A 451 7.58 14.00 18.46
N VAL A 452 6.62 13.99 17.52
CA VAL A 452 5.42 14.85 17.62
C VAL A 452 4.68 14.58 18.94
N ALA A 453 4.45 13.31 19.27
CA ALA A 453 3.81 12.90 20.51
C ALA A 453 4.62 13.26 21.75
N TYR A 454 5.95 13.14 21.71
CA TYR A 454 6.85 13.49 22.81
C TYR A 454 6.82 15.00 23.12
N PHE A 455 6.77 15.84 22.09
CA PHE A 455 6.68 17.30 22.26
C PHE A 455 5.24 17.77 22.50
N THR A 456 4.23 16.90 22.38
CA THR A 456 2.86 17.26 22.72
C THR A 456 2.72 17.30 24.25
N PRO A 457 2.27 18.43 24.85
CA PRO A 457 2.14 18.52 26.29
C PRO A 457 1.24 17.41 26.89
N PRO A 458 1.62 16.88 28.05
CA PRO A 458 2.86 17.15 28.78
C PRO A 458 4.07 16.55 28.07
N ARG A 459 5.13 17.35 27.91
CA ARG A 459 6.34 16.92 27.21
C ARG A 459 7.00 15.75 27.93
N GLY A 460 7.27 14.68 27.19
CA GLY A 460 7.91 13.50 27.76
C GLY A 460 7.49 12.18 27.12
N LEU A 461 7.92 11.09 27.75
CA LEU A 461 7.53 9.75 27.33
C LEU A 461 6.17 9.41 27.95
N GLY A 462 5.08 9.80 27.30
CA GLY A 462 3.72 9.39 27.68
C GLY A 462 3.24 8.11 26.97
N CYS A 463 1.98 7.74 27.17
CA CYS A 463 1.36 6.59 26.48
C CYS A 463 1.44 6.69 24.95
N ARG A 464 1.20 7.90 24.40
CA ARG A 464 1.17 8.14 22.95
C ARG A 464 2.55 7.93 22.32
N SER A 465 3.58 8.63 22.82
CA SER A 465 4.95 8.50 22.34
C SER A 465 5.50 7.08 22.50
N LEU A 466 5.16 6.41 23.62
CA LEU A 466 5.58 5.02 23.85
C LEU A 466 4.99 4.08 22.81
N SER A 467 3.73 4.29 22.38
CA SER A 467 3.09 3.52 21.31
C SER A 467 3.88 3.62 20.00
N PHE A 468 4.32 4.81 19.60
CA PHE A 468 5.13 4.96 18.38
C PHE A 468 6.50 4.28 18.52
N ILE A 469 7.17 4.43 19.67
CA ILE A 469 8.49 3.84 19.93
C ILE A 469 8.43 2.31 19.96
N VAL A 470 7.43 1.73 20.63
CA VAL A 470 7.22 0.28 20.69
C VAL A 470 6.95 -0.27 19.28
N TYR A 471 6.11 0.42 18.51
CA TYR A 471 5.84 0.03 17.12
C TYR A 471 7.11 0.09 16.25
N ALA A 472 7.85 1.21 16.29
CA ALA A 472 9.11 1.37 15.55
C ALA A 472 10.14 0.28 15.92
N SER A 473 10.27 -0.03 17.20
CA SER A 473 11.19 -1.06 17.71
C SER A 473 10.80 -2.46 17.23
N CYS A 474 9.50 -2.79 17.26
CA CYS A 474 8.99 -4.05 16.76
C CYS A 474 9.21 -4.18 15.24
N GLN A 475 8.94 -3.12 14.47
CA GLN A 475 9.14 -3.13 13.03
C GLN A 475 10.62 -3.17 12.62
N LEU A 476 11.51 -2.54 13.40
CA LEU A 476 12.96 -2.68 13.25
C LEU A 476 13.37 -4.15 13.39
N ALA A 477 12.93 -4.83 14.46
CA ALA A 477 13.21 -6.23 14.69
C ALA A 477 12.66 -7.12 13.56
N VAL A 478 11.41 -6.90 13.14
CA VAL A 478 10.79 -7.61 12.01
C VAL A 478 11.60 -7.41 10.73
N THR A 479 12.06 -6.19 10.45
CA THR A 479 12.85 -5.88 9.24
C THR A 479 14.23 -6.56 9.26
N ILE A 480 14.88 -6.60 10.43
CA ILE A 480 16.14 -7.34 10.62
C ILE A 480 15.91 -8.84 10.37
N ILE A 481 14.90 -9.44 11.01
CA ILE A 481 14.58 -10.87 10.86
C ILE A 481 14.21 -11.19 9.40
N ALA A 482 13.44 -10.32 8.74
CA ALA A 482 13.08 -10.45 7.32
C ALA A 482 14.32 -10.45 6.41
N THR A 483 15.25 -9.52 6.66
CA THR A 483 16.47 -9.38 5.87
C THR A 483 17.35 -10.60 6.05
N VAL A 484 17.56 -11.04 7.30
CA VAL A 484 18.33 -12.26 7.60
C VAL A 484 17.68 -13.46 6.93
N ARG A 485 16.35 -13.60 7.03
CA ARG A 485 15.62 -14.66 6.33
C ARG A 485 15.90 -14.63 4.83
N CYS A 486 15.75 -13.49 4.15
CA CYS A 486 15.98 -13.40 2.71
C CYS A 486 17.45 -13.63 2.32
N ALA A 487 18.40 -13.29 3.19
CA ALA A 487 19.82 -13.50 2.97
C ALA A 487 20.27 -14.95 3.17
N VAL A 488 19.59 -15.69 4.05
CA VAL A 488 19.89 -17.07 4.42
C VAL A 488 19.10 -18.09 3.60
N ASP A 489 18.00 -17.67 2.98
CA ASP A 489 17.15 -18.49 2.12
C ASP A 489 17.83 -18.75 0.77
N ASP A 490 18.68 -19.76 0.74
CA ASP A 490 19.43 -20.21 -0.45
C ASP A 490 18.58 -21.01 -1.45
N GLY A 491 17.25 -21.05 -1.27
CA GLY A 491 16.34 -21.80 -2.12
C GLY A 491 16.41 -23.33 -1.97
N GLU A 492 17.25 -23.84 -1.07
CA GLU A 492 17.42 -25.28 -0.87
C GLU A 492 16.16 -25.92 -0.24
N LYS A 493 15.53 -26.82 -1.00
CA LYS A 493 14.32 -27.54 -0.58
C LYS A 493 14.60 -28.70 0.39
N ASP A 494 15.82 -29.22 0.44
CA ASP A 494 16.16 -30.37 1.29
C ASP A 494 16.32 -29.95 2.76
N ASP A 495 15.28 -30.22 3.56
CA ASP A 495 15.27 -29.92 5.00
C ASP A 495 16.40 -30.59 5.79
N LYS A 496 16.97 -31.70 5.28
CA LYS A 496 18.07 -32.40 5.96
C LYS A 496 19.38 -31.63 5.88
N ARG A 497 19.60 -30.87 4.81
CA ARG A 497 20.85 -30.11 4.57
C ARG A 497 20.84 -28.72 5.18
N LYS A 498 19.66 -28.22 5.59
CA LYS A 498 19.55 -26.88 6.14
C LYS A 498 20.36 -26.70 7.42
N SER A 499 21.18 -25.66 7.45
CA SER A 499 21.90 -25.22 8.65
C SER A 499 20.92 -24.86 9.77
N ILE A 500 21.40 -24.86 11.02
CA ILE A 500 20.59 -24.46 12.19
C ILE A 500 20.04 -23.04 11.99
N ALA A 501 20.85 -22.12 11.46
CA ALA A 501 20.43 -20.76 11.14
C ALA A 501 19.31 -20.74 10.08
N GLN A 502 19.42 -21.53 9.01
CA GLN A 502 18.35 -21.66 8.02
C GLN A 502 17.05 -22.19 8.64
N LYS A 503 17.11 -23.23 9.49
CA LYS A 503 15.92 -23.75 10.18
C LYS A 503 15.28 -22.74 11.13
N LEU A 504 16.12 -21.92 11.77
CA LEU A 504 15.69 -20.88 12.69
C LEU A 504 15.02 -19.70 11.97
N PHE A 505 15.58 -19.25 10.84
CA PHE A 505 15.12 -18.07 10.10
C PHE A 505 14.18 -18.39 8.92
N THR A 506 13.89 -19.66 8.63
CA THR A 506 12.91 -20.07 7.61
C THR A 506 11.77 -20.90 8.22
N GLY A 507 10.69 -21.09 7.47
CA GLY A 507 9.58 -21.97 7.86
C GLY A 507 8.87 -21.56 9.17
N MET A 508 8.83 -22.49 10.13
CA MET A 508 8.18 -22.29 11.43
C MET A 508 9.01 -21.44 12.38
N GLY A 509 10.34 -21.58 12.37
CA GLY A 509 11.25 -20.82 13.24
C GLY A 509 11.08 -19.32 13.05
N PHE A 510 11.02 -18.87 11.79
CA PHE A 510 10.74 -17.48 11.43
C PHE A 510 9.46 -16.95 12.07
N LYS A 511 8.38 -17.74 12.03
CA LYS A 511 7.08 -17.35 12.59
C LYS A 511 7.15 -17.24 14.11
N ILE A 512 7.83 -18.18 14.78
CA ILE A 512 7.98 -18.18 16.24
C ILE A 512 8.78 -16.95 16.69
N ILE A 513 9.90 -16.65 16.03
CA ILE A 513 10.75 -15.51 16.38
C ILE A 513 10.06 -14.18 16.08
N SER A 514 9.32 -14.10 14.96
CA SER A 514 8.65 -12.86 14.56
C SER A 514 7.33 -12.62 15.31
N ALA A 515 6.68 -13.66 15.84
CA ALA A 515 5.40 -13.57 16.53
C ALA A 515 5.32 -12.53 17.66
N PRO A 516 6.27 -12.43 18.61
CA PRO A 516 6.21 -11.41 19.66
C PRO A 516 6.27 -9.98 19.08
N PHE A 517 7.07 -9.76 18.03
CA PHE A 517 7.17 -8.46 17.39
C PHE A 517 5.95 -8.12 16.53
N TRP A 518 5.33 -9.13 15.91
CA TRP A 518 4.05 -8.95 15.23
C TRP A 518 2.92 -8.62 16.20
N PHE A 519 2.89 -9.30 17.34
CA PHE A 519 1.92 -9.00 18.40
C PHE A 519 2.15 -7.60 18.99
N GLY A 520 3.40 -7.25 19.31
CA GLY A 520 3.76 -5.90 19.75
C GLY A 520 3.35 -4.84 18.72
N SER A 521 3.64 -5.08 17.43
CA SER A 521 3.23 -4.18 16.34
C SER A 521 1.71 -4.02 16.25
N PHE A 522 0.95 -5.11 16.39
CA PHE A 522 -0.51 -5.10 16.37
C PHE A 522 -1.08 -4.26 17.52
N ILE A 523 -0.63 -4.52 18.75
CA ILE A 523 -1.09 -3.79 19.93
C ILE A 523 -0.72 -2.32 19.84
N SER A 524 0.49 -2.01 19.38
CA SER A 524 0.99 -0.64 19.32
C SER A 524 0.30 0.19 18.24
N ALA A 525 0.22 -0.31 17.00
CA ALA A 525 -0.36 0.48 15.90
C ALA A 525 -1.89 0.44 15.92
N ILE A 526 -2.50 -0.75 15.93
CA ILE A 526 -3.97 -0.88 15.89
C ILE A 526 -4.57 -0.54 17.25
N GLY A 527 -4.00 -1.09 18.33
CA GLY A 527 -4.44 -0.76 19.68
C GLY A 527 -4.18 0.70 20.03
N GLY A 528 -3.01 1.26 19.69
CA GLY A 528 -2.70 2.67 19.87
C GLY A 528 -3.64 3.60 19.10
N THR A 529 -3.89 3.33 17.82
CA THR A 529 -4.84 4.11 17.03
C THR A 529 -6.26 4.02 17.60
N THR A 530 -6.70 2.82 18.01
CA THR A 530 -8.02 2.63 18.64
C THR A 530 -8.11 3.41 19.95
N MET A 531 -7.09 3.33 20.81
CA MET A 531 -7.01 4.08 22.06
C MET A 531 -6.98 5.59 21.84
N GLN A 532 -6.37 6.07 20.75
CA GLN A 532 -6.44 7.48 20.40
C GLN A 532 -7.84 7.90 19.93
N ILE A 533 -8.43 7.20 18.97
CA ILE A 533 -9.75 7.57 18.41
C ILE A 533 -10.83 7.51 19.48
N THR A 534 -10.72 6.56 20.41
CA THR A 534 -11.65 6.43 21.54
C THR A 534 -11.35 7.40 22.68
N GLY A 535 -10.21 8.09 22.69
CA GLY A 535 -9.82 9.02 23.75
C GLY A 535 -9.23 8.37 25.00
N VAL A 536 -8.93 7.06 24.97
CA VAL A 536 -8.35 6.31 26.10
C VAL A 536 -7.04 6.93 26.60
N PHE A 537 -6.24 7.54 25.72
CA PHE A 537 -4.99 8.21 26.11
C PHE A 537 -5.19 9.52 26.89
N ARG A 538 -6.42 10.04 27.00
CA ARG A 538 -6.73 11.24 27.78
C ARG A 538 -7.08 10.83 29.21
N ASN A 539 -6.06 10.52 29.99
CA ASN A 539 -6.20 10.11 31.38
C ASN A 539 -4.98 10.55 32.21
N CYS A 540 -5.11 10.55 33.54
CA CYS A 540 -4.05 11.01 34.44
C CYS A 540 -2.73 10.23 34.32
N ILE A 541 -2.79 8.91 34.03
CA ILE A 541 -1.57 8.09 33.92
C ILE A 541 -0.81 8.42 32.63
N CYS A 542 -1.51 8.64 31.53
CA CYS A 542 -0.93 8.98 30.23
C CYS A 542 -0.40 10.41 30.15
N TYR A 543 -0.86 11.29 31.04
CA TYR A 543 -0.29 12.62 31.25
C TYR A 543 0.91 12.63 32.22
N SER A 544 1.28 11.50 32.81
CA SER A 544 2.52 11.38 33.58
C SER A 544 3.65 10.77 32.74
N ASP A 545 4.90 11.17 33.01
CA ASP A 545 6.07 10.59 32.34
C ASP A 545 6.22 9.11 32.70
N ALA A 546 6.40 8.25 31.70
CA ALA A 546 6.54 6.80 31.84
C ALA A 546 7.66 6.38 32.78
N ARG A 547 8.69 7.21 32.96
CA ARG A 547 9.75 6.98 33.95
C ARG A 547 9.23 6.88 35.38
N THR A 548 8.08 7.50 35.66
CA THR A 548 7.45 7.50 36.99
C THR A 548 6.43 6.38 37.19
N TRP A 549 6.04 5.66 36.14
CA TRP A 549 4.93 4.68 36.21
C TRP A 549 5.18 3.51 37.15
N TYR A 550 6.43 3.02 37.23
CA TYR A 550 6.78 1.90 38.12
C TYR A 550 6.53 2.22 39.60
N ASN A 551 6.55 3.51 39.98
CA ASN A 551 6.37 3.94 41.36
C ASN A 551 5.46 5.19 41.47
N ILE A 552 4.42 5.23 40.64
CA ILE A 552 3.63 6.45 40.40
C ILE A 552 2.95 6.98 41.67
N ASN A 553 2.52 6.08 42.57
CA ASN A 553 1.86 6.44 43.81
C ASN A 553 2.82 7.07 44.84
N ASN A 554 4.09 6.66 44.85
CA ASN A 554 5.08 7.19 45.80
C ASN A 554 5.77 8.44 45.25
N ILE A 555 6.04 8.51 43.95
CA ILE A 555 6.64 9.69 43.31
C ILE A 555 5.61 10.82 43.22
N ASN A 556 4.34 10.47 42.98
CA ASN A 556 3.22 11.39 42.86
C ASN A 556 3.50 12.53 41.85
N PRO A 557 3.77 12.19 40.56
CA PRO A 557 4.19 13.18 39.58
C PRO A 557 3.13 14.26 39.36
N ALA A 558 3.58 15.44 38.96
CA ALA A 558 2.73 16.55 38.57
C ALA A 558 2.03 16.28 37.22
N VAL A 559 0.74 16.61 37.13
CA VAL A 559 -0.09 16.52 35.93
C VAL A 559 -0.61 17.92 35.61
N ASP A 560 -0.33 18.41 34.41
CA ASP A 560 -0.86 19.70 33.94
C ASP A 560 -2.31 19.53 33.48
N LEU A 561 -3.22 20.33 34.05
CA LEU A 561 -4.64 20.35 33.68
C LEU A 561 -5.02 21.56 32.82
N ALA A 562 -4.11 22.50 32.61
CA ALA A 562 -4.37 23.69 31.80
C ALA A 562 -4.43 23.35 30.30
N SER A 563 -5.30 24.04 29.58
CA SER A 563 -5.34 24.04 28.11
C SER A 563 -4.77 25.35 27.57
N ASP A 564 -4.33 25.36 26.31
CA ASP A 564 -3.75 26.55 25.66
C ASP A 564 -2.55 27.17 26.43
N THR A 565 -1.67 26.30 26.94
CA THR A 565 -0.47 26.74 27.65
C THR A 565 0.60 27.27 26.69
N LEU A 566 1.51 28.11 27.20
CA LEU A 566 2.64 28.60 26.41
C LEU A 566 3.50 27.46 25.87
N ASP A 567 3.61 26.36 26.62
CA ASP A 567 4.36 25.19 26.20
C ASP A 567 3.71 24.48 25.01
N ALA A 568 2.37 24.40 24.98
CA ALA A 568 1.60 23.90 23.84
C ALA A 568 1.83 24.76 22.60
N ARG A 569 1.69 26.09 22.73
CA ARG A 569 1.92 27.03 21.63
C ARG A 569 3.34 26.93 21.08
N ASN A 570 4.36 26.81 21.95
CA ASN A 570 5.76 26.65 21.55
C ASN A 570 6.04 25.29 20.91
N SER A 571 5.37 24.23 21.35
CA SER A 571 5.50 22.88 20.77
C SER A 571 4.99 22.79 19.33
N SER A 572 4.07 23.67 18.91
CA SER A 572 3.56 23.73 17.53
C SER A 572 4.66 23.82 16.48
N HIS A 573 5.75 24.52 16.78
CA HIS A 573 6.90 24.61 15.87
C HIS A 573 7.50 23.24 15.56
N PHE A 574 7.56 22.33 16.55
CA PHE A 574 8.05 20.97 16.33
C PHE A 574 7.04 20.13 15.56
N TRP A 575 5.73 20.27 15.86
CA TRP A 575 4.68 19.56 15.15
C TRP A 575 4.66 19.92 13.66
N ILE A 576 4.71 21.23 13.35
CA ILE A 576 4.77 21.74 11.99
C ILE A 576 6.03 21.24 11.28
N LYS A 577 7.22 21.37 11.90
CA LYS A 577 8.48 20.90 11.32
C LYS A 577 8.45 19.40 11.01
N MET A 578 7.94 18.58 11.92
CA MET A 578 7.85 17.13 11.71
C MET A 578 6.79 16.77 10.66
N GLY A 579 5.62 17.42 10.67
CA GLY A 579 4.60 17.26 9.64
C GLY A 579 5.12 17.62 8.24
N SER A 580 5.81 18.76 8.11
CA SER A 580 6.45 19.17 6.85
C SER A 580 7.52 18.18 6.41
N THR A 581 8.36 17.70 7.33
CA THR A 581 9.41 16.70 7.04
C THR A 581 8.79 15.40 6.54
N ALA A 582 7.74 14.90 7.19
CA ALA A 582 7.00 13.71 6.77
C ALA A 582 6.36 13.89 5.39
N THR A 583 5.79 15.06 5.11
CA THR A 583 5.18 15.42 3.82
C THR A 583 6.22 15.37 2.70
N VAL A 584 7.37 16.03 2.89
CA VAL A 584 8.48 16.03 1.91
C VAL A 584 9.04 14.62 1.73
N PHE A 585 9.20 13.87 2.82
CA PHE A 585 9.69 12.48 2.75
C PHE A 585 8.77 11.59 1.91
N MET A 586 7.45 11.67 2.12
CA MET A 586 6.48 10.92 1.32
C MET A 586 6.51 11.32 -0.16
N ALA A 587 6.52 12.63 -0.44
CA ALA A 587 6.57 13.13 -1.81
C ALA A 587 7.84 12.65 -2.54
N LEU A 588 8.99 12.69 -1.86
CA LEU A 588 10.26 12.20 -2.39
C LEU A 588 10.23 10.70 -2.66
N ASN A 589 9.75 9.88 -1.71
CA ASN A 589 9.65 8.43 -1.91
C ASN A 589 8.68 8.06 -3.04
N CYS A 590 7.56 8.77 -3.15
CA CYS A 590 6.61 8.59 -4.25
C CYS A 590 7.26 8.93 -5.59
N TYR A 591 7.98 10.05 -5.67
CA TYR A 591 8.72 10.44 -6.88
C TYR A 591 9.81 9.43 -7.26
N ILE A 592 10.61 8.97 -6.30
CA ILE A 592 11.64 7.94 -6.53
C ILE A 592 10.99 6.64 -7.02
N GLY A 593 9.87 6.23 -6.43
CA GLY A 593 9.14 5.04 -6.84
C GLY A 593 8.59 5.14 -8.27
N TRP A 594 7.99 6.28 -8.61
CA TRP A 594 7.53 6.57 -9.97
C TRP A 594 8.68 6.54 -10.98
N TRP A 595 9.78 7.23 -10.68
CA TRP A 595 10.96 7.29 -11.54
C TRP A 595 11.57 5.90 -11.73
N TYR A 596 11.72 5.14 -10.65
CA TYR A 596 12.25 3.78 -10.69
C TYR A 596 11.37 2.87 -11.56
N GLN A 597 10.04 2.88 -11.35
CA GLN A 597 9.11 2.07 -12.13
C GLN A 597 9.20 2.42 -13.63
N ARG A 598 9.23 3.71 -13.96
CA ARG A 598 9.33 4.17 -15.34
C ARG A 598 10.65 3.73 -15.97
N LEU A 599 11.77 3.89 -15.26
CA LEU A 599 13.10 3.48 -15.71
C LEU A 599 13.14 1.97 -16.01
N ILE A 600 12.68 1.14 -15.08
CA ILE A 600 12.77 -0.31 -15.22
C ILE A 600 11.78 -0.84 -16.28
N ARG A 601 10.59 -0.25 -16.42
CA ARG A 601 9.64 -0.55 -17.52
C ARG A 601 10.22 -0.22 -18.90
N HIS A 602 10.90 0.92 -19.03
CA HIS A 602 11.57 1.32 -20.27
C HIS A 602 12.65 0.32 -20.63
N ARG A 603 13.56 0.02 -19.69
CA ARG A 603 14.63 -0.96 -19.90
C ARG A 603 14.13 -2.36 -20.23
N PHE A 604 13.05 -2.81 -19.57
CA PHE A 604 12.40 -4.07 -19.91
C PHE A 604 11.86 -4.04 -21.35
N THR A 605 11.20 -2.95 -21.75
CA THR A 605 10.65 -2.78 -23.10
C THR A 605 11.75 -2.77 -24.16
N ASP A 606 12.86 -2.08 -23.89
CA ASP A 606 14.03 -2.05 -24.78
C ASP A 606 14.69 -3.42 -24.88
N ALA A 607 14.84 -4.12 -23.75
CA ALA A 607 15.36 -5.48 -23.72
C ALA A 607 14.47 -6.42 -24.55
N VAL A 608 13.14 -6.29 -24.45
CA VAL A 608 12.18 -7.03 -25.28
C VAL A 608 12.36 -6.68 -26.76
N LYS A 609 12.34 -5.40 -27.13
CA LYS A 609 12.47 -4.97 -28.53
C LYS A 609 13.79 -5.44 -29.16
N ALA A 610 14.90 -5.29 -28.44
CA ALA A 610 16.24 -5.65 -28.91
C ALA A 610 16.40 -7.16 -29.18
N MET A 611 15.62 -8.03 -28.53
CA MET A 611 15.64 -9.47 -28.82
C MET A 611 15.03 -9.84 -30.19
N TYR A 612 14.20 -8.97 -30.77
CA TYR A 612 13.39 -9.28 -31.95
C TYR A 612 13.74 -8.43 -33.17
N VAL A 613 14.78 -7.58 -33.09
CA VAL A 613 15.33 -6.93 -34.28
C VAL A 613 16.11 -8.00 -35.05
N LEU A 614 15.50 -8.57 -36.08
CA LEU A 614 16.20 -9.40 -37.05
C LEU A 614 17.39 -8.60 -37.59
N PRO A 615 18.58 -9.21 -37.73
CA PRO A 615 19.62 -8.60 -38.54
C PRO A 615 18.97 -8.37 -39.89
N GLU A 616 18.73 -7.10 -40.23
CA GLU A 616 18.34 -6.70 -41.56
C GLU A 616 19.30 -7.43 -42.47
N VAL A 617 18.77 -8.35 -43.29
CA VAL A 617 19.58 -9.20 -44.15
C VAL A 617 20.52 -8.26 -44.84
N VAL A 618 21.80 -8.30 -44.46
CA VAL A 618 22.85 -7.53 -45.11
C VAL A 618 22.79 -8.09 -46.52
N THR A 619 22.07 -7.38 -47.37
CA THR A 619 22.04 -7.58 -48.80
C THR A 619 23.47 -7.34 -49.16
N LEU A 620 24.23 -8.45 -49.23
CA LEU A 620 25.60 -8.45 -49.69
C LEU A 620 25.59 -7.60 -50.94
N PRO A 621 26.35 -6.48 -50.99
CA PRO A 621 26.33 -5.61 -52.14
C PRO A 621 26.62 -6.50 -53.34
N GLY A 622 25.61 -6.59 -54.22
CA GLY A 622 25.60 -7.53 -55.32
C GLY A 622 26.94 -7.47 -56.02
N GLY A 623 27.59 -8.63 -56.13
CA GLY A 623 28.69 -8.78 -57.05
C GLY A 623 28.22 -8.28 -58.41
N ASN A 624 28.87 -7.24 -58.91
CA ASN A 624 28.77 -6.83 -60.30
C ASN A 624 29.23 -8.00 -61.16
N ALA A 625 28.31 -8.92 -61.48
CA ALA A 625 28.46 -9.81 -62.61
C ALA A 625 28.44 -8.93 -63.86
N ARG A 626 29.64 -8.64 -64.40
CA ARG A 626 29.80 -8.06 -65.73
C ARG A 626 29.04 -8.94 -66.73
N PRO A 627 28.11 -8.39 -67.54
CA PRO A 627 27.61 -9.11 -68.69
C PRO A 627 28.72 -9.23 -69.75
N ALA A 628 28.81 -10.40 -70.36
CA ALA A 628 29.65 -10.66 -71.53
C ALA A 628 29.14 -9.83 -72.73
N PRO A 629 30.02 -9.46 -73.68
CA PRO A 629 29.62 -8.74 -74.88
C PRO A 629 29.07 -9.74 -75.91
N ASP A 630 27.81 -9.58 -76.29
CA ASP A 630 27.24 -10.24 -77.47
C ASP A 630 27.17 -9.25 -78.64
N ASP A 631 27.54 -9.77 -79.80
CA ASP A 631 27.71 -9.10 -81.08
C ASP A 631 26.39 -8.68 -81.75
N ALA A 632 26.44 -7.49 -82.35
CA ALA A 632 25.85 -6.98 -83.60
C ALA A 632 24.55 -7.54 -84.25
N ASN A 633 23.81 -6.55 -84.81
CA ASN A 633 22.85 -6.57 -85.95
C ASN A 633 21.43 -7.10 -85.68
N GLU A 634 20.33 -6.56 -86.22
CA GLU A 634 20.06 -5.51 -87.20
C GLU A 634 18.54 -5.19 -87.21
N ASN A 635 18.19 -3.94 -87.58
CA ASN A 635 16.98 -3.51 -88.30
C ASN A 635 15.60 -3.31 -87.60
N ALA A 636 15.10 -2.10 -87.85
CA ALA A 636 13.84 -1.41 -87.52
C ALA A 636 12.58 -2.02 -88.25
N PRO A 637 11.33 -1.46 -88.22
CA PRO A 637 10.91 -0.11 -87.80
C PRO A 637 9.56 0.09 -87.07
N LEU A 638 9.47 1.29 -86.44
CA LEU A 638 8.34 2.22 -86.24
C LEU A 638 6.88 1.74 -86.34
N LEU A 639 6.07 2.04 -85.31
CA LEU A 639 4.87 2.90 -85.41
C LEU A 639 4.19 3.20 -84.06
N ASN A 640 4.03 4.50 -83.79
CA ASN A 640 2.96 5.29 -83.13
C ASN A 640 2.05 4.79 -81.99
N GLY A 641 1.80 5.77 -81.11
CA GLY A 641 0.64 5.93 -80.22
C GLY A 641 1.04 5.86 -78.75
N ASP A 642 0.68 6.75 -77.83
CA ASP A 642 0.05 8.07 -77.84
C ASP A 642 0.19 8.58 -76.38
N SER A 643 0.10 9.88 -76.17
CA SER A 643 0.12 10.59 -74.88
C SER A 643 -0.75 9.99 -73.75
N VAL A 644 -0.35 10.17 -72.48
CA VAL A 644 -1.16 10.79 -71.39
C VAL A 644 -0.38 10.83 -70.06
N SER A 645 -0.20 12.05 -69.58
CA SER A 645 -0.22 12.59 -68.21
C SER A 645 0.59 11.97 -67.05
N GLU A 646 1.55 12.81 -66.65
CA GLU A 646 2.18 13.05 -65.35
C GLU A 646 1.16 13.23 -64.21
N GLU A 647 1.25 12.41 -63.15
CA GLU A 647 0.63 12.70 -61.85
C GLU A 647 1.49 12.16 -60.69
N ASP A 648 1.80 13.09 -59.79
CA ASP A 648 2.60 12.95 -58.58
C ASP A 648 2.08 11.88 -57.61
N ALA A 649 2.96 10.94 -57.20
CA ALA A 649 2.71 10.07 -56.06
C ALA A 649 3.73 10.34 -54.94
N ARG A 650 3.34 11.26 -54.04
CA ARG A 650 3.95 11.52 -52.74
C ARG A 650 3.57 10.37 -51.78
N PRO A 651 4.47 9.85 -50.91
CA PRO A 651 4.14 8.75 -50.01
C PRO A 651 3.20 9.19 -48.87
N PRO A 652 2.33 8.30 -48.36
CA PRO A 652 1.36 8.64 -47.33
C PRO A 652 2.04 8.80 -45.97
N GLN A 653 1.76 9.93 -45.31
CA GLN A 653 2.03 10.11 -43.89
C GLN A 653 1.03 9.30 -43.05
N PRO A 654 1.45 8.74 -41.90
CA PRO A 654 0.53 8.10 -40.97
C PRO A 654 -0.15 9.16 -40.09
N GLU A 655 -1.39 9.49 -40.41
CA GLU A 655 -2.32 10.10 -39.46
C GLU A 655 -2.90 9.01 -38.55
N GLY A 656 -2.93 9.28 -37.22
CA GLY A 656 -3.77 8.52 -36.29
C GLY A 656 -3.08 7.83 -35.13
N ALA A 657 -2.31 8.56 -34.32
CA ALA A 657 -1.94 8.12 -32.96
C ALA A 657 -1.58 9.30 -32.04
N SER A 658 -2.46 10.29 -31.95
CA SER A 658 -2.37 11.35 -30.94
C SER A 658 -3.75 11.94 -30.72
N ASN A 659 -4.59 11.27 -29.92
CA ASN A 659 -5.81 11.83 -29.32
C ASN A 659 -6.40 10.86 -28.28
N LEU A 660 -5.56 10.40 -27.35
CA LEU A 660 -6.02 9.67 -26.17
C LEU A 660 -5.24 10.10 -24.91
N GLU A 661 -4.94 11.39 -24.78
CA GLU A 661 -4.41 11.97 -23.54
C GLU A 661 -5.02 13.36 -23.21
N GLU A 662 -5.93 13.88 -24.04
CA GLU A 662 -6.52 15.22 -23.91
C GLU A 662 -8.05 15.21 -23.64
N GLN A 663 -8.61 14.10 -23.15
CA GLN A 663 -10.02 14.03 -22.71
C GLN A 663 -10.20 13.80 -21.20
N THR A 664 -9.12 13.80 -20.42
CA THR A 664 -9.18 13.66 -18.95
C THR A 664 -9.08 14.98 -18.18
N ASN A 665 -8.90 16.12 -18.87
CA ASN A 665 -8.71 17.44 -18.23
C ASN A 665 -9.92 18.38 -18.28
N GLU A 666 -11.07 17.98 -18.86
CA GLU A 666 -12.29 18.81 -18.89
C GLU A 666 -13.45 18.29 -18.01
N ALA A 667 -13.22 17.34 -17.11
CA ALA A 667 -14.25 16.83 -16.20
C ALA A 667 -14.13 17.33 -14.74
N LEU A 668 -13.26 18.30 -14.45
CA LEU A 668 -13.01 18.77 -13.07
C LEU A 668 -13.18 20.29 -12.87
N LEU A 669 -14.02 20.95 -13.67
CA LEU A 669 -14.24 22.41 -13.59
C LEU A 669 -15.69 22.85 -13.88
N VAL A 670 -16.69 22.07 -13.43
CA VAL A 670 -18.09 22.52 -13.40
C VAL A 670 -18.75 22.11 -12.08
N ALA A 671 -18.48 22.86 -11.02
CA ALA A 671 -19.36 22.97 -9.86
C ALA A 671 -19.01 24.26 -9.09
N GLY A 672 -19.74 25.34 -9.34
CA GLY A 672 -19.71 26.52 -8.48
C GLY A 672 -19.83 27.86 -9.18
N ALA A 673 -20.96 28.12 -9.86
CA ALA A 673 -21.37 29.49 -10.15
C ALA A 673 -22.90 29.59 -10.34
N GLY A 674 -23.53 30.45 -9.52
CA GLY A 674 -24.94 30.85 -9.57
C GLY A 674 -25.62 30.60 -8.22
N GLY A 675 -26.14 31.59 -7.47
CA GLY A 675 -26.39 33.00 -7.76
C GLY A 675 -27.72 33.42 -7.12
N HIS A 676 -27.62 34.14 -5.99
CA HIS A 676 -28.57 35.09 -5.37
C HIS A 676 -29.87 34.66 -4.62
N PRO A 677 -30.34 35.50 -3.65
CA PRO A 677 -31.20 35.15 -2.52
C PRO A 677 -32.59 35.81 -2.59
N PRO A 678 -33.38 35.75 -1.49
CA PRO A 678 -34.02 36.98 -1.05
C PRO A 678 -33.86 37.28 0.45
N ALA A 679 -33.93 38.57 0.71
CA ALA A 679 -33.83 39.27 1.98
C ALA A 679 -35.02 39.01 2.94
N SER A 680 -34.79 39.19 4.24
CA SER A 680 -35.50 40.20 5.06
C SER A 680 -35.09 40.14 6.54
N ALA A 681 -34.87 41.35 7.09
CA ALA A 681 -35.15 41.82 8.47
C ALA A 681 -34.48 41.10 9.66
N THR A 682 -33.98 41.72 10.73
CA THR A 682 -33.93 43.09 11.29
C THR A 682 -33.15 42.92 12.60
N SER A 683 -32.22 43.81 12.96
CA SER A 683 -32.08 44.31 14.34
C SER A 683 -30.97 45.34 14.42
N ASP A 684 -31.35 46.50 14.93
CA ASP A 684 -30.53 47.57 15.51
C ASP A 684 -29.40 47.04 16.42
N ASP A 685 -28.26 47.74 16.49
CA ASP A 685 -28.01 48.70 17.60
C ASP A 685 -26.63 49.40 17.45
N SER A 686 -26.69 50.72 17.30
CA SER A 686 -25.95 51.79 18.00
C SER A 686 -24.43 51.78 18.29
N ARG A 687 -23.87 53.00 18.09
CA ARG A 687 -22.68 53.65 18.71
C ARG A 687 -21.31 53.18 18.23
N GLY A 688 -20.35 54.05 17.92
CA GLY A 688 -20.20 55.49 18.12
C GLY A 688 -18.70 55.79 18.24
N ASP A 689 -18.27 56.90 17.61
CA ASP A 689 -17.03 57.66 17.86
C ASP A 689 -15.69 56.91 17.63
N GLU A 690 -14.55 57.49 17.27
CA GLU A 690 -14.06 58.84 16.99
C GLU A 690 -12.74 58.59 16.23
N ILE A 691 -12.47 59.33 15.15
CA ILE A 691 -11.20 59.26 14.43
C ILE A 691 -10.28 60.30 15.04
N GLU A 692 -9.30 59.86 15.84
CA GLU A 692 -8.19 60.70 16.27
C GLU A 692 -6.88 60.26 15.60
N LEU A 693 -6.19 61.27 15.08
CA LEU A 693 -5.06 61.23 14.15
C LEU A 693 -3.78 61.63 14.91
N LEU A 694 -2.64 61.03 14.51
CA LEU A 694 -1.22 61.44 14.74
C LEU A 694 -0.51 60.89 16.02
N PRO A 695 0.85 60.93 16.08
CA PRO A 695 1.84 60.63 15.03
C PRO A 695 3.02 59.72 15.51
N HIS A 696 3.84 59.32 14.54
CA HIS A 696 5.19 58.76 14.66
C HIS A 696 6.09 59.38 15.74
N PRO A 697 7.11 58.61 16.18
CA PRO A 697 8.46 59.15 16.22
C PRO A 697 9.47 58.32 15.40
N ALA A 698 10.37 59.07 14.78
CA ALA A 698 11.58 58.62 14.11
C ALA A 698 12.77 58.50 15.08
N ARG A 699 13.86 57.91 14.55
CA ARG A 699 15.23 57.74 15.11
C ARG A 699 15.37 56.50 16.00
N GLY A 700 16.36 55.63 15.84
CA GLY A 700 17.61 55.69 15.09
C GLY A 700 18.69 55.01 15.93
N GLY A 701 19.61 54.25 15.31
CA GLY A 701 20.78 53.73 16.01
C GLY A 701 21.27 52.38 15.49
N ALA A 702 22.09 52.42 14.44
CA ALA A 702 23.07 51.39 14.15
C ALA A 702 24.37 51.75 14.88
N ILE A 703 24.94 50.82 15.66
CA ILE A 703 26.37 50.79 15.99
C ILE A 703 26.83 49.33 15.93
N VAL A 704 27.95 49.16 15.23
CA VAL A 704 28.74 47.97 14.96
C VAL A 704 30.01 48.04 15.83
N ASP A 705 30.57 46.87 16.13
CA ASP A 705 31.90 46.55 16.69
C ASP A 705 32.17 46.70 18.21
N SER A 706 32.31 45.55 18.88
CA SER A 706 33.54 45.06 19.55
C SER A 706 33.31 43.64 20.09
#